data_AF-B8GG97-F1
#
_entry.id   AF-B8GG97-F1
#
_cell.length_a   1.000
_cell.length_b   1.000
_cell.length_c   1.000
_cell.angle_alpha   90.00
_cell.angle_beta   90.00
_cell.angle_gamma   90.00
#
_symmetry.space_group_name_H-M   'P 1'
#
loop_
_entity.id
_entity.type
_entity.pdbx_description
1 polymer ?
#
loop_
_entity_poly.entity_id
_entity_poly.type
_entity_poly.pdbx_seq_one_letter_code
_entity_poly.pdbx_strand_id
1 'polypeptide(L)'
;MIKHRIIIALIAAVLLIGLTGAASATSVDIAAINSQERNSAQYFCDGSNDQIEIQAAINAVSSNGGGDVLLRDGTFSILGDITLPNGVNLIGRGAGTTTLKFISEGSVQVNGNNSVRNLQLTGPTGFFITGSHVTFNTVTVRDYSLKRGAFYIYANDQALSDFAFTTCRASDGSSSGFINAGQGSSSSISGVTYTDCSVINAGRMSQFDPWVSGFDLAELTTISNVLVQNCKANGCWESGFYLADGVTANNVIIRDSSSVDNGQKKTRDIPASGAGFFGGSSTMQFINCVSQGNQNGFTLKTGTTIIGCKDTGSKNGFVTTENSEILMADCWSDKAQQWALQALSSHDVTATNFKVTNPSSNPAPAILAGNTEYPSYNMNIQIAGSPVSTAVPTTVSTPVPTAIPTTVSTPIPTAIPTTVSTPIPTAIPTTVSTPIPTAIPTTVSTPIPTAIPTTVSTPIPTAIPTTVSTPIPTAIPTTVSTPIPTAIPTTVSTPIPTAIPTTVATIGPVTNGVEAAAYANAAYTQGNTRLAQMQQAYRAWVVPSRPDLVKIATNVRSSGLKGDGVTDDTAALQSLLTNLPSGSTIYFPPGHYRIDGPISINKPFTLFGESGTVFDCEKATQYVFTLNAKGTSASPMTGMTITGIVFEGPGIETDPAMIDAYYLQNFHVSYVKFHNIGYAAIRVNTCTDVTIEKSIFDNVFQSGLGYGVSITDRSDRIYIHDNFFVTKGRHSVTTGTSQTDLPVADYVQSVTVENNYFENTTEGAIDAHKPTTGPYVIKGNVMNNCVKGVELGSGTAQISDNVIVNCKGGVVLTNVYADPNNLPAKVDQIVDNTMINILYEAIDVDRTNILIQGNVAKGTGNGGTGIYLEPYVPNVCNINGNVIESYARGFQASAPSSTISLVNNFLKSSGSYQTF
;
A
#
# COMPACT_ATOMS: atom_id res chain seq x y z
N MET A 1 -52.10 -24.26 -49.95
CA MET A 1 -51.23 -23.14 -49.54
C MET A 1 -50.19 -23.58 -48.50
N ILE A 2 -49.23 -24.46 -48.86
CA ILE A 2 -48.19 -24.95 -47.91
C ILE A 2 -46.78 -24.80 -48.49
N LYS A 3 -46.52 -25.25 -49.73
CA LYS A 3 -45.18 -25.19 -50.36
C LYS A 3 -44.56 -23.79 -50.51
N HIS A 4 -45.35 -22.70 -50.48
CA HIS A 4 -44.83 -21.33 -50.60
C HIS A 4 -44.28 -20.73 -49.29
N ARG A 5 -44.60 -21.28 -48.11
CA ARG A 5 -44.07 -20.76 -46.83
C ARG A 5 -42.68 -21.28 -46.48
N ILE A 6 -42.28 -22.44 -47.01
CA ILE A 6 -40.98 -23.06 -46.73
C ILE A 6 -39.84 -22.40 -47.54
N ILE A 7 -40.09 -22.02 -48.79
CA ILE A 7 -39.07 -21.38 -49.65
C ILE A 7 -38.71 -19.98 -49.15
N ILE A 8 -39.70 -19.19 -48.69
CA ILE A 8 -39.45 -17.87 -48.09
C ILE A 8 -38.64 -18.00 -46.78
N ALA A 9 -38.91 -19.05 -45.98
CA ALA A 9 -38.14 -19.32 -44.76
C ALA A 9 -36.67 -19.68 -45.04
N LEU A 10 -36.38 -20.53 -46.03
CA LEU A 10 -34.99 -20.87 -46.38
C LEU A 10 -34.24 -19.71 -47.04
N ILE A 11 -34.89 -18.88 -47.86
CA ILE A 11 -34.22 -17.71 -48.46
C ILE A 11 -33.90 -16.67 -47.38
N ALA A 12 -34.81 -16.42 -46.41
CA ALA A 12 -34.55 -15.54 -45.28
C ALA A 12 -33.39 -16.04 -44.37
N ALA A 13 -33.16 -17.35 -44.31
CA ALA A 13 -32.06 -17.95 -43.54
C ALA A 13 -30.68 -17.90 -44.25
N VAL A 14 -30.64 -17.58 -45.55
CA VAL A 14 -29.40 -17.56 -46.35
C VAL A 14 -29.04 -16.14 -46.84
N LEU A 15 -30.00 -15.22 -46.92
CA LEU A 15 -29.78 -13.85 -47.39
C LEU A 15 -29.41 -12.83 -46.29
N LEU A 16 -28.94 -13.29 -45.12
CA LEU A 16 -28.34 -12.43 -44.08
C LEU A 16 -26.81 -12.58 -43.97
N ILE A 17 -26.17 -13.27 -44.92
CA ILE A 17 -24.72 -13.34 -45.07
C ILE A 17 -24.30 -12.42 -46.23
N GLY A 18 -23.93 -11.17 -45.89
CA GLY A 18 -23.30 -10.22 -46.81
C GLY A 18 -23.90 -8.81 -46.79
N LEU A 19 -23.00 -7.82 -46.85
CA LEU A 19 -23.29 -6.41 -47.17
C LEU A 19 -24.13 -5.61 -46.16
N THR A 20 -23.74 -5.67 -44.89
CA THR A 20 -23.29 -4.40 -44.26
C THR A 20 -21.77 -4.37 -44.23
N GLY A 21 -21.19 -3.19 -44.43
CA GLY A 21 -19.75 -3.00 -44.24
C GLY A 21 -19.46 -2.91 -42.74
N ALA A 22 -19.29 -4.06 -42.09
CA ALA A 22 -18.93 -4.10 -40.67
C ALA A 22 -17.57 -3.43 -40.47
N ALA A 23 -17.54 -2.30 -39.75
CA ALA A 23 -16.31 -1.79 -39.18
C ALA A 23 -15.74 -2.87 -38.24
N SER A 24 -14.45 -3.17 -38.35
CA SER A 24 -13.82 -4.23 -37.54
C SER A 24 -13.99 -3.92 -36.06
N ALA A 25 -14.73 -4.79 -35.36
CA ALA A 25 -15.11 -4.58 -33.97
C ALA A 25 -13.96 -4.97 -33.05
N THR A 26 -13.15 -3.99 -32.67
CA THR A 26 -12.03 -4.14 -31.72
C THR A 26 -12.49 -4.46 -30.29
N SER A 27 -13.80 -4.45 -30.03
CA SER A 27 -14.40 -4.86 -28.77
C SER A 27 -15.76 -5.53 -29.01
N VAL A 28 -16.09 -6.54 -28.21
CA VAL A 28 -17.39 -7.23 -28.20
C VAL A 28 -17.97 -7.26 -26.79
N ASP A 29 -19.22 -6.81 -26.67
CA ASP A 29 -19.97 -6.77 -25.42
C ASP A 29 -20.82 -8.01 -25.19
N ILE A 30 -20.76 -8.57 -23.98
CA ILE A 30 -21.54 -9.74 -23.56
C ILE A 30 -22.12 -9.57 -22.15
N ALA A 31 -23.39 -9.93 -21.99
CA ALA A 31 -24.13 -9.72 -20.75
C ALA A 31 -24.76 -11.00 -20.20
N ALA A 32 -24.59 -11.20 -18.89
CA ALA A 32 -25.23 -12.25 -18.10
C ALA A 32 -26.76 -12.15 -18.14
N ILE A 33 -27.48 -13.23 -17.83
CA ILE A 33 -28.95 -13.20 -17.78
C ILE A 33 -29.49 -12.18 -16.76
N ASN A 34 -28.77 -11.93 -15.66
CA ASN A 34 -29.12 -10.98 -14.60
C ASN A 34 -28.49 -9.58 -14.77
N SER A 35 -27.79 -9.32 -15.88
CA SER A 35 -27.19 -8.02 -16.20
C SER A 35 -28.26 -6.92 -16.33
N GLN A 36 -28.04 -5.78 -15.69
CA GLN A 36 -28.84 -4.56 -15.89
C GLN A 36 -28.49 -3.90 -17.23
N GLU A 37 -27.24 -4.04 -17.69
CA GLU A 37 -26.79 -3.57 -19.01
C GLU A 37 -27.24 -4.47 -20.17
N ARG A 38 -27.96 -5.58 -19.93
CA ARG A 38 -28.20 -6.68 -20.90
C ARG A 38 -28.62 -6.25 -22.30
N ASN A 39 -29.55 -5.30 -22.41
CA ASN A 39 -30.08 -4.82 -23.69
C ASN A 39 -29.07 -4.01 -24.54
N SER A 40 -27.87 -3.74 -24.01
CA SER A 40 -26.78 -3.04 -24.70
C SER A 40 -25.60 -3.93 -25.10
N ALA A 41 -25.69 -5.24 -24.87
CA ALA A 41 -24.69 -6.22 -25.29
C ALA A 41 -24.97 -6.77 -26.69
N GLN A 42 -23.94 -7.32 -27.33
CA GLN A 42 -24.03 -8.01 -28.62
C GLN A 42 -24.30 -9.51 -28.44
N TYR A 43 -23.81 -10.08 -27.34
CA TYR A 43 -24.02 -11.47 -26.94
C TYR A 43 -24.85 -11.53 -25.66
N PHE A 44 -25.78 -12.48 -25.60
CA PHE A 44 -26.79 -12.59 -24.56
C PHE A 44 -26.73 -13.98 -23.90
N CYS A 45 -26.20 -14.04 -22.69
CA CYS A 45 -26.18 -15.25 -21.87
C CYS A 45 -27.60 -15.63 -21.39
N ASP A 46 -27.82 -16.92 -21.13
CA ASP A 46 -29.10 -17.48 -20.64
C ASP A 46 -29.03 -17.99 -19.18
N GLY A 47 -27.85 -17.93 -18.56
CA GLY A 47 -27.60 -18.38 -17.20
C GLY A 47 -27.25 -19.87 -17.07
N SER A 48 -27.10 -20.57 -18.19
CA SER A 48 -26.95 -22.03 -18.25
C SER A 48 -25.92 -22.44 -19.30
N ASN A 49 -24.64 -22.45 -18.91
CA ASN A 49 -23.47 -22.71 -19.76
C ASN A 49 -23.04 -21.52 -20.62
N ASP A 50 -23.05 -20.33 -20.01
CA ASP A 50 -22.72 -19.02 -20.60
C ASP A 50 -21.31 -18.94 -21.22
N GLN A 51 -20.48 -19.96 -21.00
CA GLN A 51 -19.19 -20.14 -21.66
C GLN A 51 -19.30 -20.24 -23.18
N ILE A 52 -20.43 -20.72 -23.72
CA ILE A 52 -20.65 -20.84 -25.16
C ILE A 52 -20.68 -19.44 -25.79
N GLU A 53 -21.44 -18.52 -25.18
CA GLU A 53 -21.59 -17.14 -25.62
C GLU A 53 -20.28 -16.36 -25.40
N ILE A 54 -19.61 -16.57 -24.25
CA ILE A 54 -18.30 -15.97 -23.98
C ILE A 54 -17.26 -16.43 -25.00
N GLN A 55 -17.18 -17.73 -25.30
CA GLN A 55 -16.24 -18.24 -26.30
C GLN A 55 -16.62 -17.77 -27.72
N ALA A 56 -17.91 -17.62 -28.04
CA ALA A 56 -18.35 -17.05 -29.31
C ALA A 56 -17.95 -15.56 -29.46
N ALA A 57 -18.04 -14.78 -28.37
CA ALA A 57 -17.56 -13.39 -28.32
C ALA A 57 -16.02 -13.31 -28.47
N ILE A 58 -15.27 -14.17 -27.76
CA ILE A 58 -13.82 -14.31 -27.91
C ILE A 58 -13.43 -14.65 -29.35
N ASN A 59 -14.09 -15.63 -29.95
CA ASN A 59 -13.81 -16.06 -31.32
C ASN A 59 -14.09 -14.93 -32.33
N ALA A 60 -15.09 -14.09 -32.08
CA ALA A 60 -15.39 -12.93 -32.92
C ALA A 60 -14.25 -11.89 -32.92
N VAL A 61 -13.77 -11.45 -31.75
CA VAL A 61 -12.60 -10.52 -31.71
C VAL A 61 -11.31 -11.19 -32.18
N SER A 62 -11.09 -12.46 -31.85
CA SER A 62 -9.92 -13.22 -32.32
C SER A 62 -9.86 -13.32 -33.85
N SER A 63 -11.00 -13.44 -34.53
CA SER A 63 -11.06 -13.48 -36.00
C SER A 63 -10.65 -12.17 -36.68
N ASN A 64 -10.65 -11.07 -35.94
CA ASN A 64 -10.22 -9.74 -36.39
C ASN A 64 -8.75 -9.42 -36.01
N GLY A 65 -8.02 -10.39 -35.44
CA GLY A 65 -6.61 -10.23 -35.02
C GLY A 65 -6.41 -9.84 -33.55
N GLY A 66 -7.48 -9.76 -32.75
CA GLY A 66 -7.45 -9.37 -31.34
C GLY A 66 -8.55 -8.36 -30.99
N GLY A 67 -8.71 -8.08 -29.70
CA GLY A 67 -9.71 -7.12 -29.20
C GLY A 67 -10.21 -7.42 -27.79
N ASP A 68 -11.06 -6.53 -27.26
CA ASP A 68 -11.59 -6.63 -25.90
C ASP A 68 -12.92 -7.38 -25.85
N VAL A 69 -13.02 -8.43 -25.02
CA VAL A 69 -14.31 -9.02 -24.62
C VAL A 69 -14.76 -8.36 -23.33
N LEU A 70 -15.84 -7.58 -23.44
CA LEU A 70 -16.39 -6.75 -22.38
C LEU A 70 -17.54 -7.49 -21.69
N LEU A 71 -17.20 -8.17 -20.59
CA LEU A 71 -18.18 -8.78 -19.68
C LEU A 71 -18.93 -7.66 -18.94
N ARG A 72 -20.24 -7.58 -19.12
CA ARG A 72 -21.07 -6.62 -18.38
C ARG A 72 -21.31 -7.09 -16.92
N ASP A 73 -22.21 -6.42 -16.22
CA ASP A 73 -22.57 -6.75 -14.85
C ASP A 73 -23.30 -8.12 -14.75
N GLY A 74 -23.32 -8.71 -13.56
CA GLY A 74 -24.04 -9.94 -13.26
C GLY A 74 -23.16 -11.18 -13.09
N THR A 75 -23.80 -12.35 -13.20
CA THR A 75 -23.20 -13.66 -12.91
C THR A 75 -23.31 -14.57 -14.13
N PHE A 76 -22.17 -14.98 -14.67
CA PHE A 76 -22.06 -15.91 -15.79
C PHE A 76 -21.85 -17.33 -15.23
N SER A 77 -22.59 -18.31 -15.75
CA SER A 77 -22.69 -19.68 -15.26
C SER A 77 -21.89 -20.63 -16.15
N ILE A 78 -20.72 -21.07 -15.67
CA ILE A 78 -19.67 -21.72 -16.48
C ILE A 78 -19.53 -23.21 -16.12
N LEU A 79 -19.44 -24.11 -17.11
CA LEU A 79 -19.30 -25.56 -16.91
C LEU A 79 -17.90 -26.13 -17.21
N GLY A 80 -17.00 -25.35 -17.81
CA GLY A 80 -15.69 -25.80 -18.25
C GLY A 80 -14.81 -24.63 -18.73
N ASP A 81 -13.80 -24.91 -19.54
CA ASP A 81 -12.79 -23.91 -19.90
C ASP A 81 -13.30 -22.76 -20.79
N ILE A 82 -12.77 -21.57 -20.54
CA ILE A 82 -12.84 -20.39 -21.42
C ILE A 82 -11.42 -20.13 -21.93
N THR A 83 -11.21 -20.07 -23.24
CA THR A 83 -9.88 -19.92 -23.84
C THR A 83 -9.68 -18.56 -24.49
N LEU A 84 -8.68 -17.81 -24.03
CA LEU A 84 -8.24 -16.54 -24.62
C LEU A 84 -7.06 -16.77 -25.61
N PRO A 85 -7.27 -16.56 -26.93
CA PRO A 85 -6.18 -16.49 -27.90
C PRO A 85 -5.30 -15.26 -27.68
N ASN A 86 -4.08 -15.28 -28.21
CA ASN A 86 -3.18 -14.13 -28.22
C ASN A 86 -3.85 -12.87 -28.80
N GLY A 87 -3.77 -11.75 -28.09
CA GLY A 87 -4.34 -10.46 -28.49
C GLY A 87 -5.80 -10.24 -28.05
N VAL A 88 -6.40 -11.19 -27.32
CA VAL A 88 -7.77 -11.04 -26.78
C VAL A 88 -7.73 -10.66 -25.30
N ASN A 89 -8.42 -9.60 -24.92
CA ASN A 89 -8.55 -9.17 -23.52
C ASN A 89 -9.91 -9.59 -22.94
N LEU A 90 -9.98 -9.77 -21.62
CA LEU A 90 -11.22 -10.10 -20.91
C LEU A 90 -11.44 -9.10 -19.77
N ILE A 91 -12.45 -8.25 -19.91
CA ILE A 91 -12.62 -7.05 -19.06
C ILE A 91 -14.02 -7.03 -18.47
N GLY A 92 -14.14 -6.97 -17.15
CA GLY A 92 -15.40 -6.80 -16.42
C GLY A 92 -15.61 -5.38 -15.88
N ARG A 93 -16.62 -5.25 -15.00
CA ARG A 93 -16.99 -3.99 -14.31
C ARG A 93 -16.45 -3.84 -12.89
N GLY A 94 -15.94 -4.92 -12.30
CA GLY A 94 -15.41 -4.97 -10.93
C GLY A 94 -15.62 -6.34 -10.29
N ALA A 95 -14.80 -6.68 -9.29
CA ALA A 95 -15.08 -7.84 -8.44
C ALA A 95 -16.40 -7.64 -7.68
N GLY A 96 -17.24 -8.67 -7.61
CA GLY A 96 -18.63 -8.57 -7.13
C GLY A 96 -19.63 -7.97 -8.13
N THR A 97 -19.19 -7.16 -9.10
CA THR A 97 -20.07 -6.63 -10.17
C THR A 97 -20.14 -7.56 -11.38
N THR A 98 -19.00 -8.11 -11.81
CA THR A 98 -18.89 -9.09 -12.89
C THR A 98 -18.30 -10.38 -12.31
N THR A 99 -19.08 -11.46 -12.29
CA THR A 99 -18.65 -12.75 -11.72
C THR A 99 -18.77 -13.89 -12.73
N LEU A 100 -17.64 -14.52 -13.07
CA LEU A 100 -17.60 -15.83 -13.71
C LEU A 100 -17.72 -16.91 -12.61
N LYS A 101 -18.93 -17.47 -12.47
CA LYS A 101 -19.22 -18.54 -11.52
C LYS A 101 -19.13 -19.89 -12.22
N PHE A 102 -18.06 -20.62 -11.92
CA PHE A 102 -17.89 -21.99 -12.36
C PHE A 102 -18.73 -22.90 -11.46
N ILE A 103 -19.50 -23.79 -12.08
CA ILE A 103 -20.38 -24.77 -11.41
C ILE A 103 -19.95 -26.23 -11.66
N SER A 104 -18.95 -26.43 -12.52
CA SER A 104 -18.11 -27.63 -12.62
C SER A 104 -16.67 -27.23 -12.96
N GLU A 105 -15.72 -28.15 -12.82
CA GLU A 105 -14.27 -27.88 -13.01
C GLU A 105 -13.98 -27.25 -14.39
N GLY A 106 -13.32 -26.10 -14.38
CA GLY A 106 -12.92 -25.37 -15.58
C GLY A 106 -12.08 -24.15 -15.25
N SER A 107 -11.31 -23.67 -16.21
CA SER A 107 -10.33 -22.60 -16.03
C SER A 107 -10.38 -21.57 -17.16
N VAL A 108 -9.91 -20.36 -16.88
CA VAL A 108 -9.65 -19.38 -17.95
C VAL A 108 -8.23 -19.62 -18.47
N GLN A 109 -8.13 -20.19 -19.67
CA GLN A 109 -6.88 -20.49 -20.37
C GLN A 109 -6.34 -19.20 -21.01
N VAL A 110 -5.13 -18.76 -20.64
CA VAL A 110 -4.51 -17.50 -21.08
C VAL A 110 -3.23 -17.81 -21.87
N ASN A 111 -3.34 -17.77 -23.21
CA ASN A 111 -2.41 -18.47 -24.10
C ASN A 111 -1.54 -17.55 -24.99
N GLY A 112 -1.50 -16.24 -24.73
CA GLY A 112 -0.60 -15.31 -25.41
C GLY A 112 -0.53 -13.94 -24.72
N ASN A 113 -0.23 -12.90 -25.48
CA ASN A 113 -0.32 -11.52 -25.00
C ASN A 113 -1.80 -11.19 -24.70
N ASN A 114 -2.14 -11.04 -23.42
CA ASN A 114 -3.52 -10.97 -22.95
C ASN A 114 -3.62 -10.04 -21.72
N SER A 115 -4.73 -9.29 -21.61
CA SER A 115 -5.08 -8.51 -20.41
C SER A 115 -6.40 -8.96 -19.81
N VAL A 116 -6.41 -9.31 -18.51
CA VAL A 116 -7.62 -9.71 -17.77
C VAL A 116 -7.86 -8.73 -16.63
N ARG A 117 -9.02 -8.08 -16.61
CA ARG A 117 -9.25 -6.91 -15.73
C ARG A 117 -10.65 -6.85 -15.12
N ASN A 118 -10.74 -6.29 -13.91
CA ASN A 118 -11.99 -5.86 -13.27
C ASN A 118 -13.08 -6.95 -13.17
N LEU A 119 -12.74 -8.16 -12.71
CA LEU A 119 -13.72 -9.26 -12.62
C LEU A 119 -13.42 -10.23 -11.49
N GLN A 120 -14.41 -11.06 -11.14
CA GLN A 120 -14.29 -12.13 -10.16
C GLN A 120 -14.48 -13.52 -10.80
N LEU A 121 -13.66 -14.48 -10.41
CA LEU A 121 -13.88 -15.92 -10.58
C LEU A 121 -14.31 -16.54 -9.25
N THR A 122 -15.19 -17.55 -9.30
CA THR A 122 -15.52 -18.38 -8.12
C THR A 122 -16.02 -19.77 -8.50
N GLY A 123 -15.87 -20.73 -7.59
CA GLY A 123 -16.13 -22.15 -7.81
C GLY A 123 -14.85 -22.95 -8.12
N PRO A 124 -14.94 -24.17 -8.67
CA PRO A 124 -13.78 -25.01 -9.00
C PRO A 124 -13.03 -24.48 -10.23
N THR A 125 -12.33 -23.35 -10.07
CA THR A 125 -11.70 -22.59 -11.16
C THR A 125 -10.41 -21.89 -10.77
N GLY A 126 -9.77 -21.26 -11.76
CA GLY A 126 -8.55 -20.47 -11.68
C GLY A 126 -8.11 -20.00 -13.08
N PHE A 127 -7.07 -19.19 -13.16
CA PHE A 127 -6.39 -18.84 -14.41
C PHE A 127 -5.22 -19.79 -14.66
N PHE A 128 -5.18 -20.40 -15.84
CA PHE A 128 -4.04 -21.19 -16.30
C PHE A 128 -3.36 -20.47 -17.46
N ILE A 129 -2.12 -20.07 -17.24
CA ILE A 129 -1.42 -19.07 -18.05
C ILE A 129 -0.24 -19.77 -18.73
N THR A 130 -0.30 -19.88 -20.05
CA THR A 130 0.71 -20.57 -20.88
C THR A 130 1.33 -19.67 -21.95
N GLY A 131 0.87 -18.42 -22.06
CA GLY A 131 1.45 -17.35 -22.88
C GLY A 131 2.39 -16.41 -22.12
N SER A 132 3.04 -15.50 -22.86
CA SER A 132 3.88 -14.40 -22.35
C SER A 132 3.22 -13.05 -22.61
N HIS A 133 3.69 -11.98 -21.94
CA HIS A 133 3.11 -10.63 -22.00
C HIS A 133 1.68 -10.56 -21.45
N VAL A 134 1.48 -11.07 -20.24
CA VAL A 134 0.16 -11.22 -19.62
C VAL A 134 -0.01 -10.23 -18.45
N THR A 135 -1.13 -9.51 -18.45
CA THR A 135 -1.44 -8.51 -17.43
C THR A 135 -2.76 -8.80 -16.72
N PHE A 136 -2.75 -8.77 -15.39
CA PHE A 136 -3.93 -8.87 -14.54
C PHE A 136 -4.08 -7.59 -13.70
N ASN A 137 -5.25 -6.96 -13.73
CA ASN A 137 -5.52 -5.78 -12.91
C ASN A 137 -6.89 -5.86 -12.23
N THR A 138 -6.91 -5.75 -10.90
CA THR A 138 -8.15 -5.76 -10.09
C THR A 138 -9.01 -7.01 -10.38
N VAL A 139 -8.37 -8.18 -10.32
CA VAL A 139 -9.00 -9.49 -10.54
C VAL A 139 -9.02 -10.28 -9.24
N THR A 140 -10.20 -10.82 -8.88
CA THR A 140 -10.40 -11.62 -7.68
C THR A 140 -10.72 -13.07 -8.04
N VAL A 141 -10.12 -14.04 -7.36
CA VAL A 141 -10.45 -15.46 -7.48
C VAL A 141 -10.80 -15.97 -6.07
N ARG A 142 -12.02 -16.47 -5.87
CA ARG A 142 -12.54 -16.74 -4.52
C ARG A 142 -13.24 -18.10 -4.43
N ASP A 143 -13.08 -18.78 -3.28
CA ASP A 143 -13.65 -20.09 -2.98
C ASP A 143 -13.20 -21.13 -4.04
N TYR A 144 -11.91 -21.07 -4.42
CA TYR A 144 -11.37 -21.75 -5.60
C TYR A 144 -10.86 -23.17 -5.32
N SER A 145 -11.33 -24.14 -6.09
CA SER A 145 -10.99 -25.56 -5.89
C SER A 145 -10.52 -26.28 -7.16
N LEU A 146 -9.49 -25.74 -7.82
CA LEU A 146 -8.62 -26.52 -8.70
C LEU A 146 -7.27 -26.80 -8.00
N LYS A 147 -6.63 -27.93 -8.35
CA LYS A 147 -5.20 -28.18 -8.05
C LYS A 147 -4.27 -27.11 -8.67
N ARG A 148 -4.77 -26.37 -9.66
CA ARG A 148 -4.06 -25.35 -10.44
C ARG A 148 -4.05 -23.96 -9.77
N GLY A 149 -4.25 -23.86 -8.46
CA GLY A 149 -4.30 -22.59 -7.74
C GLY A 149 -5.38 -21.61 -8.25
N ALA A 150 -5.25 -20.34 -7.86
CA ALA A 150 -6.09 -19.25 -8.38
C ALA A 150 -5.49 -18.58 -9.63
N PHE A 151 -4.16 -18.37 -9.66
CA PHE A 151 -3.41 -17.89 -10.82
C PHE A 151 -2.17 -18.76 -11.01
N TYR A 152 -2.04 -19.44 -12.16
CA TYR A 152 -0.95 -20.39 -12.40
C TYR A 152 -0.26 -20.15 -13.75
N ILE A 153 0.98 -19.67 -13.70
CA ILE A 153 1.88 -19.59 -14.86
C ILE A 153 2.59 -20.95 -15.01
N TYR A 154 2.43 -21.59 -16.16
CA TYR A 154 2.96 -22.93 -16.42
C TYR A 154 3.81 -23.01 -17.70
N ALA A 155 5.12 -23.20 -17.52
CA ALA A 155 6.08 -23.43 -18.60
C ALA A 155 6.23 -24.93 -18.89
N ASN A 156 5.95 -25.38 -20.11
CA ASN A 156 6.10 -26.78 -20.53
C ASN A 156 7.03 -26.88 -21.74
N ASP A 157 8.30 -27.28 -21.51
CA ASP A 157 9.45 -27.16 -22.42
C ASP A 157 9.52 -25.83 -23.20
N GLN A 158 9.17 -24.71 -22.54
CA GLN A 158 9.15 -23.37 -23.14
C GLN A 158 9.60 -22.26 -22.19
N ALA A 159 10.20 -21.20 -22.75
CA ALA A 159 10.48 -19.97 -22.02
C ALA A 159 9.26 -19.05 -22.01
N LEU A 160 8.89 -18.55 -20.83
CA LEU A 160 7.82 -17.58 -20.61
C LEU A 160 8.37 -16.29 -19.99
N SER A 161 7.76 -15.15 -20.35
CA SER A 161 8.21 -13.84 -19.89
C SER A 161 7.11 -12.79 -19.78
N ASP A 162 7.38 -11.74 -18.99
CA ASP A 162 6.59 -10.50 -18.89
C ASP A 162 5.17 -10.72 -18.34
N PHE A 163 5.08 -10.67 -17.01
CA PHE A 163 3.86 -10.90 -16.24
C PHE A 163 3.68 -9.80 -15.20
N ALA A 164 2.50 -9.16 -15.19
CA ALA A 164 2.18 -8.15 -14.18
C ALA A 164 0.80 -8.39 -13.55
N PHE A 165 0.79 -8.55 -12.23
CA PHE A 165 -0.41 -8.65 -11.40
C PHE A 165 -0.52 -7.39 -10.53
N THR A 166 -1.63 -6.67 -10.62
CA THR A 166 -1.86 -5.43 -9.86
C THR A 166 -3.21 -5.48 -9.16
N THR A 167 -3.21 -5.32 -7.83
CA THR A 167 -4.43 -5.36 -7.00
C THR A 167 -5.20 -6.70 -7.12
N CYS A 168 -4.52 -7.78 -7.51
CA CYS A 168 -5.14 -9.10 -7.70
C CYS A 168 -5.27 -9.85 -6.37
N ARG A 169 -6.37 -10.57 -6.20
CA ARG A 169 -6.72 -11.23 -4.93
C ARG A 169 -7.08 -12.70 -5.13
N ALA A 170 -6.59 -13.56 -4.25
CA ALA A 170 -7.01 -14.95 -4.13
C ALA A 170 -7.52 -15.20 -2.70
N SER A 171 -8.71 -15.77 -2.52
CA SER A 171 -9.21 -16.12 -1.18
C SER A 171 -9.90 -17.48 -1.08
N ASP A 172 -9.75 -18.11 0.08
CA ASP A 172 -10.58 -19.23 0.56
C ASP A 172 -10.54 -20.52 -0.30
N GLY A 173 -9.53 -20.65 -1.17
CA GLY A 173 -9.34 -21.82 -2.02
C GLY A 173 -8.55 -22.97 -1.40
N SER A 174 -8.54 -24.12 -2.08
CA SER A 174 -7.92 -25.37 -1.62
C SER A 174 -6.56 -25.70 -2.25
N SER A 175 -6.01 -24.77 -3.02
CA SER A 175 -4.66 -24.77 -3.60
C SER A 175 -4.04 -23.38 -3.43
N SER A 176 -2.83 -23.14 -3.95
CA SER A 176 -2.08 -21.90 -3.73
C SER A 176 -2.69 -20.70 -4.46
N GLY A 177 -2.48 -19.49 -3.94
CA GLY A 177 -3.06 -18.27 -4.53
C GLY A 177 -2.43 -17.90 -5.87
N PHE A 178 -1.11 -17.77 -5.89
CA PHE A 178 -0.32 -17.62 -7.10
C PHE A 178 0.68 -18.78 -7.19
N ILE A 179 0.87 -19.33 -8.39
CA ILE A 179 1.82 -20.41 -8.69
C ILE A 179 2.59 -20.03 -9.95
N ASN A 180 3.91 -20.16 -9.91
CA ASN A 180 4.75 -20.23 -11.10
C ASN A 180 5.39 -21.62 -11.12
N ALA A 181 5.15 -22.43 -12.14
CA ALA A 181 5.86 -23.72 -12.24
C ALA A 181 6.16 -24.12 -13.67
N GLY A 182 6.85 -25.24 -13.83
CA GLY A 182 7.06 -25.81 -15.14
C GLY A 182 7.44 -27.27 -15.15
N GLN A 183 7.61 -27.78 -16.37
CA GLN A 183 8.00 -29.13 -16.67
C GLN A 183 8.89 -29.14 -17.91
N GLY A 184 9.87 -30.05 -17.95
CA GLY A 184 10.75 -30.20 -19.10
C GLY A 184 12.05 -29.39 -19.02
N SER A 185 12.99 -29.77 -19.87
CA SER A 185 14.38 -29.28 -19.89
C SER A 185 14.55 -27.82 -20.33
N SER A 186 13.60 -27.29 -21.11
CA SER A 186 13.66 -25.95 -21.70
C SER A 186 12.76 -24.93 -20.98
N SER A 187 12.24 -25.27 -19.80
CA SER A 187 11.29 -24.43 -19.06
C SER A 187 11.96 -23.38 -18.19
N SER A 188 11.54 -22.13 -18.41
CA SER A 188 11.96 -20.98 -17.61
C SER A 188 10.88 -19.90 -17.58
N ILE A 189 10.72 -19.21 -16.45
CA ILE A 189 9.82 -18.06 -16.29
C ILE A 189 10.66 -16.81 -16.00
N SER A 190 10.25 -15.64 -16.49
CA SER A 190 10.99 -14.39 -16.25
C SER A 190 10.12 -13.13 -16.19
N GLY A 191 10.54 -12.14 -15.42
CA GLY A 191 9.87 -10.82 -15.39
C GLY A 191 8.47 -10.88 -14.78
N VAL A 192 8.35 -11.42 -13.56
CA VAL A 192 7.06 -11.57 -12.87
C VAL A 192 6.91 -10.51 -11.78
N THR A 193 5.94 -9.61 -11.92
CA THR A 193 5.68 -8.53 -10.96
C THR A 193 4.32 -8.72 -10.28
N TYR A 194 4.31 -8.71 -8.96
CA TYR A 194 3.11 -8.63 -8.12
C TYR A 194 3.13 -7.32 -7.34
N THR A 195 2.07 -6.52 -7.48
CA THR A 195 1.92 -5.23 -6.79
C THR A 195 0.54 -5.15 -6.15
N ASP A 196 0.48 -4.81 -4.86
CA ASP A 196 -0.76 -4.67 -4.08
C ASP A 196 -1.64 -5.95 -4.06
N CYS A 197 -1.04 -7.11 -4.32
CA CYS A 197 -1.74 -8.39 -4.41
C CYS A 197 -1.94 -9.04 -3.03
N SER A 198 -3.05 -9.77 -2.84
CA SER A 198 -3.34 -10.42 -1.55
C SER A 198 -3.84 -11.85 -1.67
N VAL A 199 -3.28 -12.76 -0.87
CA VAL A 199 -3.75 -14.14 -0.71
C VAL A 199 -4.23 -14.36 0.73
N ILE A 200 -5.43 -14.92 0.87
CA ILE A 200 -6.10 -15.12 2.17
C ILE A 200 -6.63 -16.56 2.26
N ASN A 201 -6.35 -17.25 3.37
CA ASN A 201 -6.87 -18.60 3.67
C ASN A 201 -6.52 -19.69 2.61
N ALA A 202 -5.46 -19.54 1.82
CA ALA A 202 -5.08 -20.55 0.82
C ALA A 202 -4.78 -21.90 1.48
N GLY A 203 -5.50 -22.94 1.06
CA GLY A 203 -5.45 -24.28 1.66
C GLY A 203 -6.04 -24.38 3.06
N ARG A 204 -6.66 -23.34 3.63
CA ARG A 204 -6.99 -23.33 5.07
C ARG A 204 -8.17 -24.24 5.42
N MET A 205 -9.18 -24.30 4.54
CA MET A 205 -10.44 -25.02 4.79
C MET A 205 -10.45 -26.44 4.19
N SER A 206 -9.66 -26.66 3.13
CA SER A 206 -9.39 -27.96 2.50
C SER A 206 -8.11 -27.84 1.66
N GLN A 207 -7.47 -28.95 1.31
CA GLN A 207 -6.18 -28.97 0.61
C GLN A 207 -6.17 -29.98 -0.55
N PHE A 208 -5.59 -29.61 -1.69
CA PHE A 208 -5.24 -30.55 -2.77
C PHE A 208 -3.93 -31.32 -2.51
N ASP A 209 -3.03 -30.73 -1.74
CA ASP A 209 -1.68 -31.21 -1.44
C ASP A 209 -1.23 -30.67 -0.06
N PRO A 210 -0.16 -31.22 0.56
CA PRO A 210 0.25 -30.80 1.90
C PRO A 210 1.13 -29.53 1.92
N TRP A 211 1.35 -28.85 0.79
CA TRP A 211 2.31 -27.75 0.61
C TRP A 211 1.69 -26.41 0.17
N VAL A 212 0.36 -26.35 0.03
CA VAL A 212 -0.41 -25.16 -0.36
C VAL A 212 0.04 -23.88 0.36
N SER A 213 0.55 -22.93 -0.42
CA SER A 213 1.14 -21.67 0.03
C SER A 213 0.35 -20.45 -0.48
N GLY A 214 0.64 -19.26 0.06
CA GLY A 214 0.03 -18.01 -0.43
C GLY A 214 0.50 -17.68 -1.84
N PHE A 215 1.76 -17.29 -1.96
CA PHE A 215 2.47 -17.10 -3.23
C PHE A 215 3.53 -18.19 -3.37
N ASP A 216 3.33 -19.14 -4.28
CA ASP A 216 4.36 -20.08 -4.73
C ASP A 216 5.11 -19.44 -5.92
N LEU A 217 6.32 -18.95 -5.63
CA LEU A 217 7.07 -18.09 -6.52
C LEU A 217 7.83 -18.87 -7.60
N ALA A 218 8.19 -20.13 -7.36
CA ALA A 218 8.62 -21.07 -8.40
C ALA A 218 8.70 -22.52 -7.89
N GLU A 219 8.10 -23.45 -8.63
CA GLU A 219 8.25 -24.91 -8.51
C GLU A 219 8.78 -25.52 -9.83
N LEU A 220 9.71 -26.48 -9.77
CA LEU A 220 10.17 -27.31 -10.92
C LEU A 220 10.71 -26.58 -12.17
N THR A 221 10.90 -25.27 -12.14
CA THR A 221 11.32 -24.44 -13.29
C THR A 221 12.39 -23.42 -12.91
N THR A 222 13.18 -22.94 -13.87
CA THR A 222 14.10 -21.82 -13.62
C THR A 222 13.30 -20.51 -13.60
N ILE A 223 13.55 -19.61 -12.64
CA ILE A 223 12.89 -18.30 -12.61
C ILE A 223 13.87 -17.13 -12.53
N SER A 224 13.51 -15.98 -13.10
CA SER A 224 14.32 -14.76 -12.99
C SER A 224 13.52 -13.45 -12.97
N ASN A 225 14.10 -12.40 -12.39
CA ASN A 225 13.54 -11.04 -12.37
C ASN A 225 12.11 -11.02 -11.81
N VAL A 226 11.95 -11.44 -10.55
CA VAL A 226 10.66 -11.47 -9.85
C VAL A 226 10.62 -10.34 -8.84
N LEU A 227 9.55 -9.54 -8.88
CA LEU A 227 9.30 -8.48 -7.91
C LEU A 227 7.95 -8.71 -7.21
N VAL A 228 7.98 -8.87 -5.88
CA VAL A 228 6.80 -8.90 -5.02
C VAL A 228 6.82 -7.63 -4.18
N GLN A 229 5.82 -6.76 -4.33
CA GLN A 229 5.79 -5.43 -3.71
C GLN A 229 4.42 -5.16 -3.06
N ASN A 230 4.43 -4.68 -1.80
CA ASN A 230 3.22 -4.38 -1.01
C ASN A 230 2.17 -5.52 -1.01
N CYS A 231 2.64 -6.77 -1.12
CA CYS A 231 1.79 -7.95 -1.19
C CYS A 231 1.51 -8.52 0.19
N LYS A 232 0.39 -9.24 0.34
CA LYS A 232 -0.08 -9.78 1.62
C LYS A 232 -0.44 -11.26 1.52
N ALA A 233 0.08 -12.10 2.41
CA ALA A 233 -0.27 -13.52 2.49
C ALA A 233 -0.72 -13.84 3.92
N ASN A 234 -1.99 -14.22 4.10
CA ASN A 234 -2.58 -14.37 5.44
C ASN A 234 -3.32 -15.70 5.62
N GLY A 235 -3.08 -16.41 6.74
CA GLY A 235 -3.83 -17.59 7.15
C GLY A 235 -3.67 -18.83 6.26
N CYS A 236 -2.60 -18.91 5.47
CA CYS A 236 -2.34 -20.00 4.52
C CYS A 236 -1.94 -21.30 5.24
N TRP A 237 -2.15 -22.43 4.58
CA TRP A 237 -1.91 -23.77 5.12
C TRP A 237 -0.44 -24.04 5.39
N GLU A 238 0.41 -23.82 4.38
CA GLU A 238 1.86 -23.88 4.46
C GLU A 238 2.42 -22.45 4.49
N SER A 239 3.32 -22.05 3.61
CA SER A 239 4.03 -20.77 3.71
C SER A 239 3.23 -19.58 3.15
N GLY A 240 3.53 -18.37 3.62
CA GLY A 240 2.94 -17.13 3.09
C GLY A 240 3.48 -16.80 1.70
N PHE A 241 4.80 -16.69 1.60
CA PHE A 241 5.56 -16.59 0.36
C PHE A 241 6.58 -17.75 0.31
N TYR A 242 6.61 -18.48 -0.79
CA TYR A 242 7.39 -19.71 -0.95
C TYR A 242 8.25 -19.68 -2.21
N LEU A 243 9.46 -20.23 -2.14
CA LEU A 243 10.31 -20.55 -3.29
C LEU A 243 10.86 -21.96 -3.06
N ALA A 244 10.61 -22.89 -3.99
CA ALA A 244 10.98 -24.29 -3.81
C ALA A 244 12.50 -24.51 -3.71
N ASP A 245 12.88 -25.54 -2.95
CA ASP A 245 14.26 -26.02 -2.92
C ASP A 245 14.66 -26.69 -4.25
N GLY A 246 15.92 -26.49 -4.65
CA GLY A 246 16.46 -27.03 -5.91
C GLY A 246 16.04 -26.28 -7.18
N VAL A 247 15.15 -25.29 -7.08
CA VAL A 247 14.90 -24.31 -8.15
C VAL A 247 16.10 -23.38 -8.31
N THR A 248 16.46 -23.06 -9.55
CA THR A 248 17.39 -21.98 -9.88
C THR A 248 16.61 -20.67 -10.00
N ALA A 249 16.76 -19.76 -9.04
CA ALA A 249 16.13 -18.44 -9.06
C ALA A 249 17.17 -17.30 -9.05
N ASN A 250 16.97 -16.30 -9.92
CA ASN A 250 17.90 -15.17 -10.09
C ASN A 250 17.17 -13.83 -9.99
N ASN A 251 17.66 -12.90 -9.18
CA ASN A 251 17.04 -11.58 -9.01
C ASN A 251 15.55 -11.69 -8.61
N VAL A 252 15.29 -12.39 -7.50
CA VAL A 252 13.97 -12.41 -6.84
C VAL A 252 13.99 -11.45 -5.67
N ILE A 253 13.12 -10.44 -5.70
CA ILE A 253 13.02 -9.40 -4.67
C ILE A 253 11.60 -9.40 -4.11
N ILE A 254 11.47 -9.67 -2.81
CA ILE A 254 10.25 -9.39 -2.06
C ILE A 254 10.50 -8.16 -1.21
N ARG A 255 9.64 -7.14 -1.35
CA ARG A 255 9.77 -5.89 -0.60
C ARG A 255 8.46 -5.36 -0.06
N ASP A 256 8.54 -4.66 1.08
CA ASP A 256 7.46 -3.89 1.68
C ASP A 256 6.16 -4.71 1.89
N SER A 257 6.30 -6.04 2.04
CA SER A 257 5.22 -7.03 1.97
C SER A 257 5.00 -7.74 3.33
N SER A 258 3.79 -8.23 3.59
CA SER A 258 3.39 -8.75 4.91
C SER A 258 2.87 -10.20 4.91
N SER A 259 3.24 -10.97 5.94
CA SER A 259 2.81 -12.35 6.17
C SER A 259 2.20 -12.51 7.56
N VAL A 260 0.94 -12.94 7.67
CA VAL A 260 0.22 -13.06 8.96
C VAL A 260 -0.42 -14.43 9.16
N ASP A 261 -0.10 -15.09 10.29
CA ASP A 261 -0.72 -16.35 10.75
C ASP A 261 -0.69 -17.51 9.72
N ASN A 262 0.32 -17.59 8.85
CA ASN A 262 0.55 -18.71 7.95
C ASN A 262 1.19 -19.90 8.68
N GLY A 263 1.24 -21.06 8.01
CA GLY A 263 1.64 -22.32 8.63
C GLY A 263 0.53 -22.94 9.48
N GLN A 264 -0.72 -22.93 9.00
CA GLN A 264 -1.86 -23.55 9.69
C GLN A 264 -1.77 -25.10 9.74
N LYS A 265 -0.85 -25.73 9.00
CA LYS A 265 -0.56 -27.18 9.00
C LYS A 265 -0.12 -27.68 10.39
N LYS A 266 -0.81 -28.71 10.90
CA LYS A 266 -0.63 -29.23 12.28
C LYS A 266 0.47 -30.30 12.44
N THR A 267 0.96 -30.92 11.36
CA THR A 267 2.03 -31.93 11.41
C THR A 267 3.40 -31.31 11.13
N ARG A 268 4.39 -31.68 11.95
CA ARG A 268 5.76 -31.15 11.93
C ARG A 268 6.67 -32.10 11.18
N ASP A 269 6.69 -31.96 9.86
CA ASP A 269 7.42 -32.88 8.98
C ASP A 269 8.85 -32.37 8.68
N ILE A 270 9.09 -31.05 8.72
CA ILE A 270 10.40 -30.40 8.48
C ILE A 270 10.54 -29.20 9.45
N PRO A 271 11.72 -28.88 10.02
CA PRO A 271 11.92 -27.69 10.86
C PRO A 271 11.65 -26.34 10.17
N ALA A 272 11.71 -26.32 8.83
CA ALA A 272 11.69 -25.13 7.99
C ALA A 272 10.29 -24.74 7.45
N SER A 273 9.33 -25.66 7.47
CA SER A 273 7.98 -25.53 6.86
C SER A 273 7.03 -24.59 7.62
N GLY A 274 6.04 -24.04 6.92
CA GLY A 274 5.03 -23.14 7.47
C GLY A 274 5.59 -21.74 7.76
N ALA A 275 6.45 -21.25 6.88
CA ALA A 275 7.13 -19.97 7.06
C ALA A 275 6.27 -18.79 6.60
N GLY A 276 6.46 -17.61 7.18
CA GLY A 276 5.87 -16.40 6.63
C GLY A 276 6.49 -16.07 5.26
N PHE A 277 7.81 -16.14 5.21
CA PHE A 277 8.61 -16.04 3.99
C PHE A 277 9.61 -17.21 3.97
N PHE A 278 9.61 -18.01 2.90
CA PHE A 278 10.55 -19.11 2.67
C PHE A 278 11.43 -18.79 1.45
N GLY A 279 12.72 -18.56 1.68
CA GLY A 279 13.72 -18.50 0.62
C GLY A 279 14.34 -19.89 0.39
N GLY A 280 14.14 -20.44 -0.80
CA GLY A 280 14.92 -21.59 -1.29
C GLY A 280 16.37 -21.21 -1.59
N SER A 281 17.24 -22.20 -1.81
CA SER A 281 18.68 -22.00 -2.07
C SER A 281 18.94 -21.32 -3.44
N SER A 282 18.87 -19.99 -3.47
CA SER A 282 19.02 -19.16 -4.67
C SER A 282 19.19 -17.67 -4.32
N THR A 283 19.51 -16.84 -5.33
CA THR A 283 19.75 -15.40 -5.14
C THR A 283 18.43 -14.64 -4.95
N MET A 284 18.05 -14.44 -3.68
CA MET A 284 16.80 -13.81 -3.25
C MET A 284 17.06 -12.65 -2.27
N GLN A 285 16.20 -11.63 -2.30
CA GLN A 285 16.23 -10.50 -1.38
C GLN A 285 14.88 -10.32 -0.67
N PHE A 286 14.92 -10.15 0.65
CA PHE A 286 13.78 -9.70 1.47
C PHE A 286 14.07 -8.31 2.01
N ILE A 287 13.21 -7.32 1.76
CA ILE A 287 13.44 -5.91 2.09
C ILE A 287 12.21 -5.31 2.78
N ASN A 288 12.35 -4.79 4.01
CA ASN A 288 11.26 -4.20 4.81
C ASN A 288 10.03 -5.12 5.00
N CYS A 289 10.19 -6.45 4.86
CA CYS A 289 9.09 -7.40 4.98
C CYS A 289 8.67 -7.58 6.45
N VAL A 290 7.37 -7.78 6.68
CA VAL A 290 6.81 -7.94 8.03
C VAL A 290 6.15 -9.31 8.17
N SER A 291 6.61 -10.09 9.15
CA SER A 291 6.03 -11.36 9.58
C SER A 291 5.33 -11.19 10.92
N GLN A 292 4.16 -11.80 11.08
CA GLN A 292 3.44 -11.90 12.35
C GLN A 292 2.81 -13.29 12.53
N GLY A 293 2.99 -13.91 13.70
CA GLY A 293 2.23 -15.09 14.14
C GLY A 293 2.45 -16.40 13.35
N ASN A 294 3.44 -16.45 12.47
CA ASN A 294 3.74 -17.61 11.61
C ASN A 294 4.45 -18.74 12.42
N GLN A 295 4.62 -19.96 11.87
CA GLN A 295 5.44 -20.97 12.57
C GLN A 295 6.92 -20.57 12.56
N ASN A 296 7.44 -20.25 11.37
CA ASN A 296 8.71 -19.55 11.19
C ASN A 296 8.39 -18.19 10.57
N GLY A 297 8.98 -17.09 11.02
CA GLY A 297 8.74 -15.79 10.40
C GLY A 297 9.42 -15.70 9.03
N PHE A 298 10.73 -15.91 9.04
CA PHE A 298 11.57 -16.01 7.84
C PHE A 298 12.39 -17.31 7.89
N THR A 299 12.25 -18.16 6.88
CA THR A 299 13.19 -19.25 6.58
C THR A 299 14.11 -18.77 5.47
N LEU A 300 15.43 -18.79 5.72
CA LEU A 300 16.47 -18.22 4.86
C LEU A 300 17.46 -19.31 4.43
N LYS A 301 17.89 -19.26 3.16
CA LYS A 301 18.88 -20.20 2.61
C LYS A 301 20.01 -19.52 1.82
N THR A 302 20.99 -20.30 1.39
CA THR A 302 22.20 -19.89 0.65
C THR A 302 21.82 -18.93 -0.49
N GLY A 303 22.46 -17.74 -0.54
CA GLY A 303 22.14 -16.70 -1.51
C GLY A 303 21.03 -15.72 -1.10
N THR A 304 20.40 -15.91 0.07
CA THR A 304 19.39 -14.99 0.61
C THR A 304 20.04 -13.79 1.31
N THR A 305 19.65 -12.59 0.92
CA THR A 305 19.92 -11.33 1.64
C THR A 305 18.64 -10.82 2.30
N ILE A 306 18.71 -10.35 3.55
CA ILE A 306 17.54 -9.82 4.27
C ILE A 306 17.86 -8.50 4.99
N ILE A 307 17.05 -7.46 4.73
CA ILE A 307 17.31 -6.07 5.14
C ILE A 307 16.04 -5.43 5.71
N GLY A 308 16.12 -4.87 6.91
CA GLY A 308 15.01 -4.13 7.53
C GLY A 308 13.76 -4.96 7.87
N CYS A 309 13.85 -6.29 7.80
CA CYS A 309 12.71 -7.18 7.99
C CYS A 309 12.38 -7.38 9.47
N LYS A 310 11.08 -7.46 9.78
CA LYS A 310 10.58 -7.60 11.14
C LYS A 310 9.72 -8.85 11.30
N ASP A 311 9.96 -9.61 12.36
CA ASP A 311 9.05 -10.64 12.86
C ASP A 311 8.39 -10.21 14.18
N THR A 312 7.13 -10.62 14.41
CA THR A 312 6.46 -10.43 15.71
C THR A 312 5.57 -11.62 16.07
N GLY A 313 5.91 -12.30 17.17
CA GLY A 313 5.07 -13.34 17.78
C GLY A 313 5.06 -14.69 17.06
N SER A 314 5.83 -14.87 15.99
CA SER A 314 6.00 -16.18 15.34
C SER A 314 6.70 -17.17 16.28
N LYS A 315 6.54 -18.47 16.06
CA LYS A 315 7.19 -19.46 16.94
C LYS A 315 8.72 -19.35 16.86
N ASN A 316 9.26 -19.28 15.64
CA ASN A 316 10.64 -18.88 15.37
C ASN A 316 10.62 -17.57 14.58
N GLY A 317 11.44 -16.58 14.95
CA GLY A 317 11.51 -15.32 14.22
C GLY A 317 12.21 -15.48 12.87
N PHE A 318 13.49 -15.85 12.92
CA PHE A 318 14.33 -16.10 11.75
C PHE A 318 14.97 -17.49 11.87
N VAL A 319 15.04 -18.22 10.76
CA VAL A 319 15.53 -19.60 10.68
C VAL A 319 16.50 -19.74 9.51
N THR A 320 17.66 -20.35 9.75
CA THR A 320 18.71 -20.64 8.78
C THR A 320 19.11 -22.12 8.89
N THR A 321 19.12 -22.85 7.78
CA THR A 321 19.31 -24.32 7.76
C THR A 321 20.08 -24.80 6.54
N GLU A 322 21.24 -25.45 6.74
CA GLU A 322 22.01 -26.17 5.70
C GLU A 322 22.70 -25.27 4.65
N ASN A 323 23.37 -24.18 5.08
CA ASN A 323 23.85 -23.12 4.17
C ASN A 323 25.27 -22.65 4.43
N SER A 324 25.78 -21.92 3.44
CA SER A 324 26.85 -20.91 3.56
C SER A 324 26.30 -19.54 3.14
N GLU A 325 26.94 -18.46 3.56
CA GLU A 325 26.71 -17.08 3.09
C GLU A 325 25.26 -16.58 3.21
N ILE A 326 24.88 -16.12 4.41
CA ILE A 326 23.60 -15.41 4.65
C ILE A 326 23.90 -14.05 5.31
N LEU A 327 23.39 -12.98 4.70
CA LEU A 327 23.52 -11.61 5.19
C LEU A 327 22.18 -11.09 5.71
N MET A 328 22.15 -10.72 6.99
CA MET A 328 21.03 -10.04 7.65
C MET A 328 21.47 -8.66 8.10
N ALA A 329 20.69 -7.62 7.81
CA ALA A 329 20.93 -6.25 8.27
C ALA A 329 19.64 -5.61 8.80
N ASP A 330 19.74 -4.89 9.92
CA ASP A 330 18.65 -4.08 10.51
C ASP A 330 17.35 -4.87 10.79
N CYS A 331 17.48 -6.18 10.99
CA CYS A 331 16.35 -7.09 11.19
C CYS A 331 15.94 -7.19 12.67
N TRP A 332 14.64 -7.32 12.95
CA TRP A 332 14.09 -7.31 14.30
C TRP A 332 13.12 -8.49 14.53
N SER A 333 13.32 -9.26 15.60
CA SER A 333 12.32 -10.20 16.11
C SER A 333 11.77 -9.73 17.48
N ASP A 334 10.45 -9.62 17.60
CA ASP A 334 9.74 -9.36 18.85
C ASP A 334 8.86 -10.56 19.24
N LYS A 335 8.80 -10.91 20.53
CA LYS A 335 7.90 -11.96 21.07
C LYS A 335 8.02 -13.35 20.44
N ALA A 336 9.16 -13.68 19.82
CA ALA A 336 9.38 -15.02 19.27
C ALA A 336 9.17 -16.10 20.35
N GLN A 337 8.36 -17.11 20.04
CA GLN A 337 7.89 -18.04 21.09
C GLN A 337 8.97 -19.03 21.54
N GLN A 338 9.91 -19.38 20.66
CA GLN A 338 10.97 -20.37 20.92
C GLN A 338 12.37 -19.83 20.61
N TRP A 339 12.61 -19.31 19.39
CA TRP A 339 13.90 -18.69 19.01
C TRP A 339 13.68 -17.43 18.17
N ALA A 340 14.34 -16.32 18.54
CA ALA A 340 14.38 -15.12 17.71
C ALA A 340 15.24 -15.32 16.46
N LEU A 341 16.35 -16.05 16.58
CA LEU A 341 17.15 -16.55 15.47
C LEU A 341 17.59 -18.00 15.73
N GLN A 342 17.26 -18.91 14.83
CA GLN A 342 17.72 -20.29 14.81
C GLN A 342 18.65 -20.52 13.62
N ALA A 343 19.84 -21.06 13.87
CA ALA A 343 20.83 -21.38 12.85
C ALA A 343 21.38 -22.79 13.06
N LEU A 344 20.99 -23.73 12.20
CA LEU A 344 21.39 -25.13 12.24
C LEU A 344 22.15 -25.49 10.96
N SER A 345 23.20 -26.30 11.05
CA SER A 345 24.02 -26.70 9.87
C SER A 345 24.45 -25.50 9.01
N SER A 346 24.69 -24.34 9.63
CA SER A 346 24.83 -23.06 8.93
C SER A 346 26.23 -22.47 9.10
N HIS A 347 26.74 -21.88 8.02
CA HIS A 347 28.10 -21.36 7.90
C HIS A 347 28.05 -19.90 7.43
N ASP A 348 28.97 -19.08 7.93
CA ASP A 348 29.23 -17.72 7.42
C ASP A 348 27.99 -16.79 7.46
N VAL A 349 27.11 -17.00 8.44
CA VAL A 349 25.94 -16.16 8.68
C VAL A 349 26.38 -14.88 9.39
N THR A 350 26.20 -13.73 8.74
CA THR A 350 26.44 -12.41 9.32
C THR A 350 25.13 -11.68 9.55
N ALA A 351 24.88 -11.28 10.80
CA ALA A 351 23.70 -10.50 11.19
C ALA A 351 24.13 -9.20 11.88
N THR A 352 23.97 -8.07 11.20
CA THR A 352 24.30 -6.72 11.71
C THR A 352 23.05 -6.00 12.22
N ASN A 353 23.21 -5.27 13.33
CA ASN A 353 22.11 -4.56 14.00
C ASN A 353 20.86 -5.44 14.26
N PHE A 354 21.07 -6.72 14.62
CA PHE A 354 19.97 -7.65 14.84
C PHE A 354 19.31 -7.36 16.19
N LYS A 355 18.00 -7.06 16.17
CA LYS A 355 17.25 -6.66 17.36
C LYS A 355 16.38 -7.82 17.86
N VAL A 356 16.44 -8.10 19.16
CA VAL A 356 15.62 -9.12 19.83
C VAL A 356 14.89 -8.50 21.00
N THR A 357 13.56 -8.62 21.05
CA THR A 357 12.75 -8.10 22.17
C THR A 357 11.72 -9.13 22.64
N ASN A 358 11.52 -9.21 23.96
CA ASN A 358 10.49 -10.02 24.62
C ASN A 358 10.38 -11.51 24.21
N PRO A 359 11.47 -12.26 23.89
CA PRO A 359 11.36 -13.66 23.47
C PRO A 359 10.77 -14.51 24.61
N SER A 360 9.82 -15.39 24.29
CA SER A 360 9.08 -16.21 25.27
C SER A 360 9.87 -17.44 25.77
N SER A 361 11.16 -17.52 25.42
CA SER A 361 12.01 -18.70 25.51
C SER A 361 12.46 -19.02 26.94
N ASN A 362 11.64 -19.73 27.71
CA ASN A 362 11.95 -20.14 29.08
C ASN A 362 12.09 -21.68 29.21
N PRO A 363 13.27 -22.25 29.56
CA PRO A 363 14.59 -21.65 29.72
C PRO A 363 15.53 -22.05 28.55
N ALA A 364 15.71 -21.15 27.58
CA ALA A 364 16.66 -21.33 26.47
C ALA A 364 17.18 -19.96 25.98
N PRO A 365 18.39 -19.87 25.40
CA PRO A 365 18.85 -18.63 24.78
C PRO A 365 17.96 -18.27 23.58
N ALA A 366 17.65 -16.98 23.45
CA ALA A 366 16.81 -16.46 22.36
C ALA A 366 17.42 -16.64 20.96
N ILE A 367 18.72 -16.96 20.88
CA ILE A 367 19.42 -17.34 19.66
C ILE A 367 20.03 -18.72 19.83
N LEU A 368 19.82 -19.60 18.84
CA LEU A 368 20.45 -20.92 18.75
C LEU A 368 21.41 -20.94 17.57
N ALA A 369 22.71 -21.04 17.84
CA ALA A 369 23.78 -21.05 16.84
C ALA A 369 24.46 -22.43 16.79
N GLY A 370 23.77 -23.39 16.18
CA GLY A 370 24.15 -24.80 16.11
C GLY A 370 23.80 -25.60 17.35
N ASN A 371 23.90 -26.93 17.25
CA ASN A 371 23.85 -27.86 18.38
C ASN A 371 24.74 -29.10 18.09
N THR A 372 24.72 -30.12 18.95
CA THR A 372 25.57 -31.32 18.85
C THR A 372 25.23 -32.25 17.68
N GLU A 373 24.04 -32.12 17.10
CA GLU A 373 23.55 -32.91 15.96
C GLU A 373 23.67 -32.11 14.65
N TYR A 374 23.46 -30.78 14.73
CA TYR A 374 23.49 -29.83 13.63
C TYR A 374 24.43 -28.65 13.98
N PRO A 375 25.76 -28.81 13.89
CA PRO A 375 26.72 -27.77 14.25
C PRO A 375 26.69 -26.62 13.23
N SER A 376 27.00 -25.41 13.69
CA SER A 376 27.06 -24.18 12.87
C SER A 376 28.41 -23.47 13.12
N TYR A 377 28.93 -22.79 12.10
CA TYR A 377 30.30 -22.27 12.05
C TYR A 377 30.33 -20.82 11.53
N ASN A 378 31.39 -20.07 11.85
CA ASN A 378 31.62 -18.70 11.37
C ASN A 378 30.44 -17.72 11.58
N MET A 379 29.67 -17.91 12.66
CA MET A 379 28.50 -17.11 12.99
C MET A 379 28.91 -15.72 13.54
N ASN A 380 28.56 -14.64 12.85
CA ASN A 380 28.85 -13.26 13.25
C ASN A 380 27.55 -12.49 13.52
N ILE A 381 27.03 -12.59 14.75
CA ILE A 381 25.73 -12.04 15.14
C ILE A 381 25.92 -10.86 16.10
N GLN A 382 25.64 -9.65 15.62
CA GLN A 382 25.70 -8.41 16.40
C GLN A 382 24.31 -8.04 16.92
N ILE A 383 24.03 -8.41 18.17
CA ILE A 383 22.77 -8.08 18.84
C ILE A 383 22.82 -6.63 19.34
N ALA A 384 21.84 -5.82 18.94
CA ALA A 384 21.74 -4.43 19.36
C ALA A 384 20.88 -4.33 20.65
N GLY A 385 21.52 -4.14 21.82
CA GLY A 385 20.80 -3.90 23.08
C GLY A 385 21.40 -4.31 24.42
N SER A 386 22.68 -4.68 24.52
CA SER A 386 23.34 -5.09 25.79
C SER A 386 22.92 -6.51 26.28
N PRO A 387 23.51 -7.05 27.36
CA PRO A 387 24.06 -8.41 27.32
C PRO A 387 23.07 -9.54 27.63
N VAL A 388 23.17 -10.63 26.86
CA VAL A 388 22.53 -11.93 27.11
C VAL A 388 23.57 -13.03 26.95
N SER A 389 23.52 -14.06 27.79
CA SER A 389 24.57 -15.08 27.91
C SER A 389 24.68 -15.99 26.68
N THR A 390 25.83 -16.00 26.03
CA THR A 390 26.21 -17.02 25.03
C THR A 390 26.54 -18.35 25.72
N ALA A 391 25.64 -19.33 25.63
CA ALA A 391 25.87 -20.68 26.13
C ALA A 391 26.78 -21.48 25.17
N VAL A 392 28.10 -21.32 25.31
CA VAL A 392 29.10 -22.13 24.59
C VAL A 392 29.21 -23.51 25.24
N PRO A 393 28.99 -24.63 24.52
CA PRO A 393 29.18 -25.97 25.07
C PRO A 393 30.68 -26.28 25.27
N THR A 394 31.19 -26.10 26.49
CA THR A 394 32.58 -26.45 26.83
C THR A 394 32.72 -27.93 27.15
N THR A 395 33.31 -28.71 26.23
CA THR A 395 34.01 -29.96 26.54
C THR A 395 35.48 -29.84 26.12
N VAL A 396 36.39 -30.19 27.05
CA VAL A 396 37.82 -29.92 26.92
C VAL A 396 38.57 -31.20 26.57
N SER A 397 39.48 -31.13 25.60
CA SER A 397 40.63 -32.04 25.52
C SER A 397 41.85 -31.37 24.87
N THR A 398 42.91 -31.19 25.67
CA THR A 398 44.26 -30.86 25.20
C THR A 398 45.17 -32.08 25.32
N PRO A 399 46.11 -32.25 24.39
CA PRO A 399 47.41 -32.80 24.76
C PRO A 399 48.59 -31.95 24.23
N VAL A 400 49.65 -31.89 25.04
CA VAL A 400 50.86 -31.06 24.90
C VAL A 400 51.99 -31.78 25.69
N PRO A 401 53.30 -31.73 25.36
CA PRO A 401 54.00 -31.41 24.10
C PRO A 401 55.01 -32.50 23.65
N THR A 402 55.72 -32.26 22.54
CA THR A 402 57.10 -32.76 22.34
C THR A 402 57.97 -31.67 21.68
N ALA A 403 59.26 -31.59 22.02
CA ALA A 403 60.25 -30.59 21.56
C ALA A 403 61.22 -31.20 20.48
N ILE A 404 62.28 -30.59 19.91
CA ILE A 404 63.23 -29.54 20.36
C ILE A 404 63.73 -28.65 19.14
N PRO A 405 64.89 -27.92 19.09
CA PRO A 405 64.89 -26.45 18.83
C PRO A 405 65.71 -25.93 17.62
N THR A 406 65.71 -24.60 17.37
CA THR A 406 66.87 -23.67 17.09
C THR A 406 66.37 -22.32 16.51
N THR A 407 66.98 -21.12 16.66
CA THR A 407 67.84 -20.46 17.69
C THR A 407 67.99 -18.94 17.36
N VAL A 408 68.03 -18.05 18.37
CA VAL A 408 68.76 -16.72 18.39
C VAL A 408 68.22 -15.60 17.43
N SER A 409 68.11 -14.29 17.75
CA SER A 409 68.39 -13.45 18.95
C SER A 409 67.56 -12.15 19.02
N THR A 410 67.55 -11.50 20.19
CA THR A 410 67.05 -10.13 20.54
C THR A 410 68.13 -9.03 20.25
N PRO A 411 67.98 -7.68 20.51
CA PRO A 411 67.03 -6.99 21.41
C PRO A 411 66.45 -5.59 21.00
N ILE A 412 65.66 -5.05 21.95
CA ILE A 412 64.96 -3.74 22.08
C ILE A 412 65.93 -2.72 22.76
N PRO A 413 65.95 -1.36 22.52
CA PRO A 413 64.97 -0.42 23.16
C PRO A 413 64.73 1.03 22.63
N THR A 414 63.61 1.63 23.11
CA THR A 414 63.34 3.08 23.35
C THR A 414 63.25 4.05 22.13
N ALA A 415 62.59 5.22 22.18
CA ALA A 415 61.93 5.97 23.28
C ALA A 415 60.62 6.68 22.84
N ILE A 416 59.89 7.29 23.79
CA ILE A 416 58.74 8.19 23.57
C ILE A 416 59.16 9.65 23.83
N PRO A 417 58.72 10.61 23.01
CA PRO A 417 58.12 11.84 23.55
C PRO A 417 56.84 12.29 22.80
N THR A 418 55.96 12.99 23.51
CA THR A 418 54.76 13.66 22.97
C THR A 418 55.04 15.14 22.64
N THR A 419 54.30 15.75 21.68
CA THR A 419 53.55 17.04 21.81
C THR A 419 53.13 17.72 20.47
N VAL A 420 51.88 18.24 20.44
CA VAL A 420 51.45 19.59 19.94
C VAL A 420 51.56 19.97 18.43
N SER A 421 50.46 19.70 17.69
CA SER A 421 49.67 20.60 16.80
C SER A 421 50.23 21.45 15.62
N THR A 422 49.67 21.19 14.41
CA THR A 422 49.13 22.17 13.41
C THR A 422 50.14 22.94 12.47
N PRO A 423 49.73 23.65 11.38
CA PRO A 423 49.82 23.09 10.00
C PRO A 423 50.29 24.10 8.89
N ILE A 424 49.93 23.84 7.60
CA ILE A 424 49.92 24.77 6.41
C ILE A 424 51.29 24.79 5.63
N PRO A 425 51.37 24.89 4.26
CA PRO A 425 50.86 23.99 3.20
C PRO A 425 51.91 23.77 2.03
N THR A 426 51.44 23.49 0.79
CA THR A 426 52.11 23.72 -0.55
C THR A 426 52.94 22.61 -1.27
N ALA A 427 52.24 21.66 -1.90
CA ALA A 427 52.28 21.20 -3.32
C ALA A 427 53.57 21.06 -4.22
N ILE A 428 53.36 20.40 -5.39
CA ILE A 428 54.14 20.31 -6.66
C ILE A 428 55.41 19.36 -6.66
N PRO A 429 55.95 18.81 -7.79
CA PRO A 429 55.49 17.58 -8.50
C PRO A 429 56.58 16.51 -8.91
N THR A 430 56.26 15.64 -9.91
CA THR A 430 57.13 14.90 -10.88
C THR A 430 57.91 13.63 -10.44
N THR A 431 58.22 12.56 -11.23
CA THR A 431 57.73 11.92 -12.51
C THR A 431 58.40 10.51 -12.71
N VAL A 432 58.12 9.81 -13.85
CA VAL A 432 58.91 8.72 -14.52
C VAL A 432 58.48 7.26 -14.23
N SER A 433 58.78 6.33 -15.16
CA SER A 433 58.05 5.05 -15.38
C SER A 433 58.84 3.94 -16.14
N THR A 434 58.32 2.69 -16.12
CA THR A 434 58.66 1.50 -16.99
C THR A 434 60.03 0.81 -16.73
N PRO A 435 60.40 -0.37 -17.32
CA PRO A 435 59.68 -1.26 -18.29
C PRO A 435 59.83 -2.83 -18.15
N ILE A 436 58.86 -3.60 -18.72
CA ILE A 436 59.01 -4.84 -19.58
C ILE A 436 59.63 -6.14 -18.96
N PRO A 437 59.42 -7.40 -19.49
CA PRO A 437 58.69 -7.92 -20.68
C PRO A 437 57.41 -8.74 -20.31
N THR A 438 56.75 -9.64 -21.08
CA THR A 438 56.93 -10.38 -22.38
C THR A 438 55.51 -10.66 -23.00
N ALA A 439 55.15 -11.47 -24.03
CA ALA A 439 55.74 -12.49 -24.92
C ALA A 439 55.02 -12.51 -26.32
N ILE A 440 55.41 -13.43 -27.23
CA ILE A 440 55.09 -13.53 -28.69
C ILE A 440 55.42 -14.96 -29.23
N PRO A 441 55.15 -15.42 -30.49
CA PRO A 441 54.53 -14.79 -31.70
C PRO A 441 53.53 -15.65 -32.58
N THR A 442 52.73 -14.98 -33.45
CA THR A 442 52.28 -15.39 -34.84
C THR A 442 51.32 -16.60 -35.07
N THR A 443 50.62 -16.80 -36.21
CA THR A 443 50.58 -16.20 -37.60
C THR A 443 49.14 -15.81 -38.06
N VAL A 444 48.82 -14.61 -38.57
CA VAL A 444 48.98 -13.98 -39.93
C VAL A 444 47.94 -14.35 -41.03
N SER A 445 47.15 -13.36 -41.50
CA SER A 445 46.84 -13.05 -42.93
C SER A 445 46.00 -11.76 -43.12
N THR A 446 46.21 -11.02 -44.23
CA THR A 446 45.56 -9.73 -44.66
C THR A 446 45.57 -9.66 -46.21
N PRO A 447 44.78 -8.82 -46.96
CA PRO A 447 44.76 -7.32 -47.04
C PRO A 447 43.32 -6.69 -46.93
N ILE A 448 43.05 -5.41 -46.57
CA ILE A 448 43.37 -4.06 -47.17
C ILE A 448 42.60 -3.82 -48.51
N PRO A 449 41.90 -2.67 -48.80
CA PRO A 449 42.20 -1.27 -48.39
C PRO A 449 41.06 -0.29 -47.95
N THR A 450 41.47 0.82 -47.27
CA THR A 450 40.98 2.24 -47.17
C THR A 450 39.51 2.66 -47.47
N ALA A 451 38.92 3.68 -46.82
CA ALA A 451 39.51 5.02 -46.57
C ALA A 451 39.03 5.80 -45.30
N ILE A 452 39.62 7.00 -45.14
CA ILE A 452 39.71 7.94 -43.99
C ILE A 452 39.34 9.34 -44.58
N PRO A 453 38.70 10.36 -43.93
CA PRO A 453 39.28 11.05 -42.73
C PRO A 453 38.39 11.86 -41.73
N THR A 454 38.78 11.80 -40.44
CA THR A 454 38.94 12.89 -39.40
C THR A 454 37.86 13.99 -39.19
N THR A 455 37.69 14.66 -38.02
CA THR A 455 38.67 15.22 -37.04
C THR A 455 38.12 15.42 -35.60
N VAL A 456 38.98 15.23 -34.57
CA VAL A 456 39.37 16.19 -33.47
C VAL A 456 38.26 17.04 -32.77
N SER A 457 38.13 17.21 -31.45
CA SER A 457 38.95 16.90 -30.24
C SER A 457 38.11 16.94 -28.93
N THR A 458 38.63 16.34 -27.85
CA THR A 458 38.33 16.73 -26.45
C THR A 458 39.53 17.46 -25.81
N PRO A 459 39.30 18.25 -24.75
CA PRO A 459 40.06 18.02 -23.52
C PRO A 459 39.23 18.10 -22.22
N ILE A 460 39.80 17.49 -21.17
CA ILE A 460 39.41 17.45 -19.74
C ILE A 460 40.69 17.96 -18.98
N PRO A 461 40.71 18.53 -17.72
CA PRO A 461 39.98 18.04 -16.54
C PRO A 461 39.70 18.97 -15.31
N THR A 462 39.11 18.36 -14.25
CA THR A 462 39.27 18.60 -12.78
C THR A 462 38.62 19.79 -12.02
N ALA A 463 37.59 19.45 -11.22
CA ALA A 463 37.59 19.40 -9.72
C ALA A 463 37.19 20.61 -8.79
N ILE A 464 36.18 20.36 -7.92
CA ILE A 464 36.04 20.77 -6.47
C ILE A 464 35.74 22.29 -6.18
N PRO A 465 35.00 22.72 -5.12
CA PRO A 465 34.00 22.09 -4.22
C PRO A 465 32.61 22.82 -4.19
N THR A 466 31.78 22.53 -3.18
CA THR A 466 30.50 23.18 -2.81
C THR A 466 30.61 24.60 -2.21
N THR A 467 29.62 25.49 -2.42
CA THR A 467 28.80 26.12 -1.34
C THR A 467 27.61 26.99 -1.85
N VAL A 468 26.71 27.32 -0.91
CA VAL A 468 25.36 27.93 -1.04
C VAL A 468 25.34 29.41 -1.45
N SER A 469 24.43 29.80 -2.36
CA SER A 469 23.54 31.00 -2.21
C SER A 469 22.50 31.17 -3.33
N THR A 470 21.35 31.74 -2.98
CA THR A 470 20.28 32.31 -3.85
C THR A 470 20.32 33.86 -3.72
N PRO A 471 19.52 34.72 -4.43
CA PRO A 471 18.34 34.46 -5.30
C PRO A 471 18.20 35.34 -6.60
N ILE A 472 17.19 35.05 -7.45
CA ILE A 472 16.09 35.92 -8.05
C ILE A 472 16.39 37.42 -8.40
N PRO A 473 15.83 38.11 -9.45
CA PRO A 473 14.94 37.75 -10.61
C PRO A 473 15.27 38.38 -12.02
N THR A 474 14.42 38.12 -13.04
CA THR A 474 14.08 38.96 -14.25
C THR A 474 15.18 39.27 -15.31
N ALA A 475 14.91 39.45 -16.62
CA ALA A 475 13.67 39.86 -17.33
C ALA A 475 13.49 39.27 -18.77
N ILE A 476 12.32 39.56 -19.36
CA ILE A 476 11.78 39.31 -20.73
C ILE A 476 11.56 40.71 -21.40
N PRO A 477 11.33 40.97 -22.73
CA PRO A 477 11.10 40.12 -23.93
C PRO A 477 11.93 40.47 -25.22
N THR A 478 11.74 39.73 -26.33
CA THR A 478 11.26 40.21 -27.68
C THR A 478 11.44 39.09 -28.75
N THR A 479 10.39 38.37 -29.18
CA THR A 479 9.42 38.66 -30.27
C THR A 479 9.96 38.65 -31.72
N VAL A 480 9.82 37.50 -32.40
CA VAL A 480 9.49 37.39 -33.84
C VAL A 480 8.44 36.29 -33.99
N SER A 481 7.49 36.41 -34.92
CA SER A 481 6.24 35.64 -34.93
C SER A 481 5.93 34.93 -36.25
N THR A 482 5.62 33.62 -36.18
CA THR A 482 4.69 32.85 -37.06
C THR A 482 5.05 32.72 -38.57
N PRO A 483 4.60 31.67 -39.31
CA PRO A 483 3.35 30.92 -39.13
C PRO A 483 3.44 29.40 -38.90
N ILE A 484 2.25 28.85 -38.61
CA ILE A 484 1.94 27.48 -38.18
C ILE A 484 1.78 26.55 -39.40
N PRO A 485 2.22 25.29 -39.31
CA PRO A 485 1.36 24.16 -39.70
C PRO A 485 0.87 23.35 -38.49
N THR A 486 -0.40 22.95 -38.51
CA THR A 486 -1.07 22.34 -37.36
C THR A 486 -0.77 20.84 -37.26
N ALA A 487 -0.18 20.40 -36.14
CA ALA A 487 -0.18 19.01 -35.70
C ALA A 487 -0.54 18.97 -34.21
N ILE A 488 -1.56 18.20 -33.85
CA ILE A 488 -2.04 18.09 -32.46
C ILE A 488 -1.20 17.03 -31.74
N PRO A 489 -0.40 17.37 -30.71
CA PRO A 489 0.19 16.39 -29.83
C PRO A 489 -0.87 15.98 -28.81
N THR A 490 -1.41 14.77 -28.93
CA THR A 490 -2.21 14.17 -27.85
C THR A 490 -1.29 13.91 -26.66
N THR A 491 -1.36 14.79 -25.66
CA THR A 491 -0.62 14.63 -24.40
C THR A 491 -1.16 13.43 -23.64
N VAL A 492 -0.50 12.29 -23.77
CA VAL A 492 -0.74 11.13 -22.90
C VAL A 492 -0.28 11.55 -21.50
N SER A 493 -1.25 11.81 -20.62
CA SER A 493 -1.01 12.03 -19.20
C SER A 493 -0.47 10.74 -18.58
N THR A 494 0.83 10.73 -18.27
CA THR A 494 1.42 9.69 -17.44
C THR A 494 0.70 9.65 -16.08
N PRO A 495 0.25 8.49 -15.58
CA PRO A 495 -0.31 8.41 -14.24
C PRO A 495 0.74 8.88 -13.21
N ILE A 496 0.29 9.65 -12.24
CA ILE A 496 1.13 10.14 -11.13
C ILE A 496 1.64 8.92 -10.35
N PRO A 497 2.92 8.86 -9.92
CA PRO A 497 3.43 7.73 -9.15
C PRO A 497 2.76 7.60 -7.78
N THR A 498 1.74 6.74 -7.67
CA THR A 498 0.93 6.52 -6.45
C THR A 498 1.65 5.73 -5.33
N ALA A 499 2.99 5.78 -5.29
CA ALA A 499 3.81 5.04 -4.34
C ALA A 499 4.81 5.97 -3.65
N ILE A 500 4.42 6.49 -2.48
CA ILE A 500 5.33 7.20 -1.57
C ILE A 500 6.21 6.14 -0.87
N PRO A 501 7.55 6.14 -1.04
CA PRO A 501 8.39 5.14 -0.39
C PRO A 501 8.58 5.45 1.09
N THR A 502 7.73 4.88 1.95
CA THR A 502 7.85 4.95 3.41
C THR A 502 8.94 4.01 3.93
N THR A 503 10.20 4.33 3.65
CA THR A 503 11.37 3.66 4.25
C THR A 503 11.48 4.03 5.74
N VAL A 504 10.64 3.46 6.58
CA VAL A 504 10.66 3.67 8.04
C VAL A 504 11.90 2.98 8.62
N ALA A 505 12.87 3.75 9.09
CA ALA A 505 14.06 3.21 9.74
C ALA A 505 13.73 2.71 11.15
N THR A 506 13.32 1.44 11.28
CA THR A 506 13.11 0.79 12.58
C THR A 506 14.42 0.66 13.35
N ILE A 507 14.63 1.55 14.31
CA ILE A 507 15.90 1.70 15.03
C ILE A 507 16.26 0.47 15.89
N GLY A 508 17.56 0.16 15.95
CA GLY A 508 18.17 -0.46 17.12
C GLY A 508 18.06 0.44 18.36
N PRO A 509 18.47 0.00 19.56
CA PRO A 509 18.51 0.87 20.71
C PRO A 509 19.59 1.93 20.49
N VAL A 510 19.15 3.18 20.33
CA VAL A 510 20.00 4.37 20.45
C VAL A 510 20.70 4.29 21.81
N THR A 511 22.04 4.24 21.82
CA THR A 511 22.82 4.02 23.04
C THR A 511 23.29 5.32 23.69
N ASN A 512 23.31 6.42 22.92
CA ASN A 512 23.84 7.71 23.36
C ASN A 512 23.19 8.88 22.60
N GLY A 513 23.39 10.10 23.12
CA GLY A 513 22.79 11.32 22.57
C GLY A 513 23.25 11.71 21.16
N VAL A 514 24.38 11.18 20.66
CA VAL A 514 24.87 11.46 19.29
C VAL A 514 24.08 10.65 18.28
N GLU A 515 23.89 9.34 18.55
CA GLU A 515 22.98 8.48 17.78
C GLU A 515 21.54 9.04 17.81
N ALA A 516 21.08 9.52 18.97
CA ALA A 516 19.76 10.14 19.11
C ALA A 516 19.59 11.36 18.18
N ALA A 517 20.59 12.25 18.15
CA ALA A 517 20.57 13.41 17.28
C ALA A 517 20.67 13.05 15.78
N ALA A 518 21.47 12.03 15.44
CA ALA A 518 21.59 11.55 14.06
C ALA A 518 20.25 10.96 13.55
N TYR A 519 19.62 10.09 14.34
CA TYR A 519 18.31 9.53 14.02
C TYR A 519 17.22 10.60 13.94
N ALA A 520 17.16 11.52 14.91
CA ALA A 520 16.18 12.60 14.92
C ALA A 520 16.31 13.49 13.66
N ASN A 521 17.54 13.86 13.27
CA ASN A 521 17.78 14.62 12.04
C ASN A 521 17.32 13.85 10.79
N ALA A 522 17.56 12.54 10.70
CA ALA A 522 17.09 11.72 9.59
C ALA A 522 15.55 11.69 9.51
N ALA A 523 14.87 11.46 10.64
CA ALA A 523 13.40 11.50 10.72
C ALA A 523 12.84 12.89 10.35
N TYR A 524 13.44 13.98 10.85
CA TYR A 524 13.03 15.34 10.46
C TYR A 524 13.23 15.62 8.97
N THR A 525 14.32 15.14 8.36
CA THR A 525 14.55 15.26 6.92
C THR A 525 13.47 14.48 6.14
N GLN A 526 13.22 13.21 6.50
CA GLN A 526 12.21 12.38 5.87
C GLN A 526 10.80 12.97 6.01
N GLY A 527 10.45 13.50 7.18
CA GLY A 527 9.16 14.16 7.42
C GLY A 527 8.98 15.42 6.56
N ASN A 528 10.00 16.29 6.48
CA ASN A 528 9.96 17.44 5.58
C ASN A 528 9.90 17.04 4.10
N THR A 529 10.54 15.92 3.70
CA THR A 529 10.41 15.37 2.35
C THR A 529 8.98 14.87 2.08
N ARG A 530 8.34 14.14 3.02
CA ARG A 530 6.95 13.69 2.90
C ARG A 530 5.98 14.87 2.80
N LEU A 531 6.23 15.94 3.56
CA LEU A 531 5.47 17.20 3.46
C LEU A 531 5.59 17.84 2.07
N ALA A 532 6.82 18.00 1.56
CA ALA A 532 7.03 18.54 0.21
C ALA A 532 6.40 17.66 -0.88
N GLN A 533 6.43 16.34 -0.72
CA GLN A 533 5.77 15.39 -1.62
C GLN A 533 4.24 15.53 -1.61
N MET A 534 3.60 15.64 -0.44
CA MET A 534 2.14 15.84 -0.37
C MET A 534 1.72 17.21 -0.92
N GLN A 535 2.50 18.27 -0.67
CA GLN A 535 2.27 19.59 -1.28
C GLN A 535 2.46 19.58 -2.81
N GLN A 536 3.35 18.74 -3.34
CA GLN A 536 3.49 18.53 -4.78
C GLN A 536 2.33 17.70 -5.35
N ALA A 537 1.92 16.63 -4.66
CA ALA A 537 0.81 15.78 -5.07
C ALA A 537 -0.53 16.54 -5.11
N TYR A 538 -0.79 17.41 -4.13
CA TYR A 538 -1.91 18.35 -4.12
C TYR A 538 -1.94 19.22 -5.39
N ARG A 539 -0.80 19.84 -5.74
CA ARG A 539 -0.66 20.69 -6.94
C ARG A 539 -0.72 19.91 -8.27
N ALA A 540 -0.53 18.59 -8.22
CA ALA A 540 -0.61 17.71 -9.38
C ALA A 540 -1.98 17.00 -9.50
N TRP A 541 -2.88 17.17 -8.53
CA TRP A 541 -4.18 16.51 -8.51
C TRP A 541 -5.03 16.89 -9.72
N VAL A 542 -5.62 15.88 -10.37
CA VAL A 542 -6.50 16.03 -11.53
C VAL A 542 -7.60 14.97 -11.48
N VAL A 543 -8.78 15.33 -11.98
CA VAL A 543 -9.87 14.37 -12.23
C VAL A 543 -9.49 13.46 -13.41
N PRO A 544 -9.47 12.12 -13.25
CA PRO A 544 -9.22 11.20 -14.35
C PRO A 544 -10.41 11.15 -15.32
N SER A 545 -10.13 10.97 -16.62
CA SER A 545 -11.18 10.68 -17.61
C SER A 545 -11.74 9.27 -17.39
N ARG A 546 -13.05 9.09 -17.61
CA ARG A 546 -13.80 7.84 -17.36
C ARG A 546 -14.56 7.35 -18.60
N PRO A 547 -13.86 7.06 -19.73
CA PRO A 547 -14.51 6.60 -20.97
C PRO A 547 -15.17 5.22 -20.82
N ASP A 548 -14.87 4.49 -19.76
CA ASP A 548 -15.52 3.25 -19.34
C ASP A 548 -16.94 3.46 -18.81
N LEU A 549 -17.18 4.58 -18.11
CA LEU A 549 -18.49 4.98 -17.58
C LEU A 549 -19.30 5.79 -18.61
N VAL A 550 -18.66 6.67 -19.39
CA VAL A 550 -19.34 7.49 -20.42
C VAL A 550 -20.13 6.63 -21.42
N LYS A 551 -19.67 5.41 -21.71
CA LYS A 551 -20.34 4.45 -22.60
C LYS A 551 -21.68 3.92 -22.10
N ILE A 552 -21.94 3.91 -20.79
CA ILE A 552 -23.14 3.30 -20.17
C ILE A 552 -24.07 4.29 -19.48
N ALA A 553 -23.65 5.54 -19.37
CA ALA A 553 -24.29 6.51 -18.51
C ALA A 553 -25.41 7.30 -19.18
N THR A 554 -26.42 7.67 -18.41
CA THR A 554 -27.38 8.68 -18.82
C THR A 554 -26.69 10.05 -18.82
N ASN A 555 -26.42 10.61 -20.00
CA ASN A 555 -25.84 11.94 -20.14
C ASN A 555 -26.90 13.01 -19.80
N VAL A 556 -26.65 13.82 -18.77
CA VAL A 556 -27.62 14.78 -18.23
C VAL A 556 -28.11 15.82 -19.23
N ARG A 557 -27.34 16.16 -20.27
CA ARG A 557 -27.76 17.11 -21.32
C ARG A 557 -28.94 16.60 -22.15
N SER A 558 -29.09 15.28 -22.28
CA SER A 558 -30.27 14.65 -22.90
C SER A 558 -31.54 14.84 -22.07
N SER A 559 -31.38 15.07 -20.76
CA SER A 559 -32.46 15.24 -19.77
C SER A 559 -32.78 16.70 -19.46
N GLY A 560 -32.22 17.62 -20.25
CA GLY A 560 -32.55 19.05 -20.20
C GLY A 560 -31.53 19.94 -19.49
N LEU A 561 -30.65 19.38 -18.64
CA LEU A 561 -29.62 20.14 -17.90
C LEU A 561 -28.66 20.84 -18.86
N LYS A 562 -28.22 22.06 -18.52
CA LYS A 562 -27.37 22.89 -19.38
C LYS A 562 -25.89 22.74 -19.06
N GLY A 563 -25.51 22.97 -17.81
CA GLY A 563 -24.10 23.12 -17.43
C GLY A 563 -23.47 24.40 -18.01
N ASP A 564 -24.22 25.50 -18.08
CA ASP A 564 -23.82 26.78 -18.71
C ASP A 564 -23.47 27.91 -17.71
N GLY A 565 -23.57 27.68 -16.40
CA GLY A 565 -23.35 28.64 -15.32
C GLY A 565 -24.46 29.69 -15.13
N VAL A 566 -25.51 29.68 -15.97
CA VAL A 566 -26.52 30.76 -16.04
C VAL A 566 -27.95 30.23 -15.88
N THR A 567 -28.22 29.01 -16.31
CA THR A 567 -29.46 28.28 -16.07
C THR A 567 -29.41 27.61 -14.69
N ASP A 568 -30.50 27.69 -13.91
CA ASP A 568 -30.68 26.84 -12.73
C ASP A 568 -31.05 25.42 -13.19
N ASP A 569 -30.14 24.48 -12.96
CA ASP A 569 -30.30 23.07 -13.32
C ASP A 569 -30.94 22.24 -12.19
N THR A 570 -31.20 22.81 -10.99
CA THR A 570 -31.76 22.08 -9.82
C THR A 570 -33.03 21.30 -10.18
N ALA A 571 -34.00 21.94 -10.82
CA ALA A 571 -35.29 21.30 -11.14
C ALA A 571 -35.14 20.17 -12.18
N ALA A 572 -34.24 20.33 -13.15
CA ALA A 572 -33.96 19.32 -14.17
C ALA A 572 -33.20 18.12 -13.56
N LEU A 573 -32.21 18.38 -12.70
CA LEU A 573 -31.46 17.36 -11.97
C LEU A 573 -32.37 16.55 -11.04
N GLN A 574 -33.22 17.22 -10.24
CA GLN A 574 -34.15 16.53 -9.34
C GLN A 574 -35.17 15.68 -10.11
N SER A 575 -35.65 16.15 -11.27
CA SER A 575 -36.54 15.38 -12.15
C SER A 575 -35.83 14.13 -12.70
N LEU A 576 -34.59 14.25 -13.15
CA LEU A 576 -33.79 13.13 -13.66
C LEU A 576 -33.60 12.05 -12.58
N LEU A 577 -33.15 12.45 -11.38
CA LEU A 577 -32.91 11.56 -10.24
C LEU A 577 -34.21 10.90 -9.72
N THR A 578 -35.36 11.56 -9.87
CA THR A 578 -36.67 10.99 -9.52
C THR A 578 -37.05 9.88 -10.50
N ASN A 579 -36.85 10.11 -11.81
CA ASN A 579 -37.34 9.23 -12.87
C ASN A 579 -36.42 8.04 -13.20
N LEU A 580 -35.10 8.14 -12.98
CA LEU A 580 -34.18 7.06 -13.32
C LEU A 580 -34.33 5.80 -12.43
N PRO A 581 -34.06 4.59 -12.98
CA PRO A 581 -33.95 3.36 -12.18
C PRO A 581 -32.86 3.43 -11.10
N SER A 582 -33.08 2.72 -10.00
CA SER A 582 -32.05 2.51 -8.96
C SER A 582 -30.79 1.88 -9.57
N GLY A 583 -29.61 2.34 -9.16
CA GLY A 583 -28.32 1.86 -9.68
C GLY A 583 -27.88 2.47 -11.01
N SER A 584 -28.62 3.43 -11.57
CA SER A 584 -28.22 4.09 -12.83
C SER A 584 -26.89 4.83 -12.70
N THR A 585 -26.07 4.76 -13.76
CA THR A 585 -24.89 5.63 -13.91
C THR A 585 -25.31 6.92 -14.64
N ILE A 586 -24.91 8.08 -14.12
CA ILE A 586 -25.31 9.41 -14.59
C ILE A 586 -24.04 10.21 -14.90
N TYR A 587 -23.90 10.65 -16.16
CA TYR A 587 -22.74 11.40 -16.65
C TYR A 587 -23.06 12.88 -16.77
N PHE A 588 -22.22 13.69 -16.13
CA PHE A 588 -22.20 15.14 -16.20
C PHE A 588 -20.98 15.58 -17.05
N PRO A 589 -21.15 15.84 -18.36
CA PRO A 589 -20.08 16.39 -19.19
C PRO A 589 -19.47 17.68 -18.62
N PRO A 590 -18.24 18.05 -18.99
CA PRO A 590 -17.64 19.32 -18.57
C PRO A 590 -18.55 20.53 -18.86
N GLY A 591 -18.72 21.39 -17.84
CA GLY A 591 -19.72 22.45 -17.75
C GLY A 591 -20.01 22.84 -16.30
N HIS A 592 -20.59 24.03 -16.10
CA HIS A 592 -20.98 24.57 -14.79
C HIS A 592 -22.49 24.42 -14.59
N TYR A 593 -22.90 23.40 -13.84
CA TYR A 593 -24.29 23.13 -13.50
C TYR A 593 -24.66 23.96 -12.27
N ARG A 594 -25.48 25.00 -12.43
CA ARG A 594 -25.88 25.82 -11.27
C ARG A 594 -27.02 25.16 -10.51
N ILE A 595 -26.83 24.94 -9.22
CA ILE A 595 -27.75 24.24 -8.32
C ILE A 595 -28.16 25.21 -7.21
N ASP A 596 -29.21 26.00 -7.45
CA ASP A 596 -29.68 27.03 -6.50
C ASP A 596 -30.46 26.44 -5.30
N GLY A 597 -30.91 25.18 -5.40
CA GLY A 597 -31.77 24.54 -4.41
C GLY A 597 -31.52 23.03 -4.18
N PRO A 598 -32.13 22.46 -3.13
CA PRO A 598 -31.83 21.13 -2.60
C PRO A 598 -32.16 20.00 -3.58
N ILE A 599 -31.23 19.05 -3.69
CA ILE A 599 -31.38 17.78 -4.41
C ILE A 599 -31.54 16.64 -3.39
N SER A 600 -32.70 15.99 -3.40
CA SER A 600 -33.00 14.79 -2.64
C SER A 600 -32.74 13.53 -3.46
N ILE A 601 -31.79 12.70 -3.02
CA ILE A 601 -31.44 11.42 -3.65
C ILE A 601 -31.99 10.27 -2.81
N ASN A 602 -33.06 9.65 -3.28
CA ASN A 602 -33.78 8.57 -2.59
C ASN A 602 -33.63 7.20 -3.29
N LYS A 603 -32.59 7.04 -4.14
CA LYS A 603 -32.14 5.78 -4.75
C LYS A 603 -30.61 5.84 -4.88
N PRO A 604 -29.87 4.72 -4.79
CA PRO A 604 -28.44 4.71 -5.10
C PRO A 604 -28.20 4.96 -6.59
N PHE A 605 -27.12 5.69 -6.91
CA PHE A 605 -26.67 6.01 -8.26
C PHE A 605 -25.14 6.07 -8.30
N THR A 606 -24.57 5.94 -9.50
CA THR A 606 -23.20 6.41 -9.77
C THR A 606 -23.28 7.76 -10.46
N LEU A 607 -23.00 8.85 -9.72
CA LEU A 607 -22.85 10.19 -10.29
C LEU A 607 -21.39 10.39 -10.68
N PHE A 608 -21.11 10.74 -11.94
CA PHE A 608 -19.75 11.11 -12.30
C PHE A 608 -19.62 12.24 -13.31
N GLY A 609 -18.51 12.97 -13.16
CA GLY A 609 -18.04 13.99 -14.10
C GLY A 609 -16.65 13.66 -14.63
N GLU A 610 -16.09 14.61 -15.36
CA GLU A 610 -14.69 14.61 -15.81
C GLU A 610 -14.06 15.99 -15.53
N SER A 611 -12.80 16.20 -15.92
CA SER A 611 -12.14 17.49 -15.71
C SER A 611 -12.93 18.65 -16.35
N GLY A 612 -13.35 19.61 -15.52
CA GLY A 612 -14.23 20.72 -15.90
C GLY A 612 -15.72 20.50 -15.62
N THR A 613 -16.13 19.40 -15.00
CA THR A 613 -17.49 19.23 -14.45
C THR A 613 -17.61 19.90 -13.09
N VAL A 614 -18.39 20.98 -13.02
CA VAL A 614 -18.57 21.80 -11.81
C VAL A 614 -20.06 21.87 -11.46
N PHE A 615 -20.38 21.62 -10.20
CA PHE A 615 -21.66 22.00 -9.58
C PHE A 615 -21.42 23.35 -8.89
N ASP A 616 -21.97 24.39 -9.49
CA ASP A 616 -21.98 25.75 -8.95
C ASP A 616 -23.14 25.86 -7.97
N CYS A 617 -22.82 25.88 -6.69
CA CYS A 617 -23.76 25.94 -5.58
C CYS A 617 -23.63 27.27 -4.81
N GLU A 618 -23.02 28.32 -5.41
CA GLU A 618 -22.71 29.57 -4.72
C GLU A 618 -23.96 30.30 -4.16
N LYS A 619 -25.14 29.97 -4.71
CA LYS A 619 -26.44 30.57 -4.32
C LYS A 619 -27.31 29.64 -3.47
N ALA A 620 -26.82 28.43 -3.15
CA ALA A 620 -27.58 27.50 -2.34
C ALA A 620 -27.79 28.05 -0.92
N THR A 621 -29.04 28.00 -0.44
CA THR A 621 -29.47 28.59 0.85
C THR A 621 -29.72 27.56 1.95
N GLN A 622 -29.48 26.28 1.66
CA GLN A 622 -29.74 25.12 2.53
C GLN A 622 -28.97 23.89 1.99
N TYR A 623 -29.32 22.67 2.46
CA TYR A 623 -28.85 21.38 1.90
C TYR A 623 -28.72 21.42 0.38
N VAL A 624 -27.60 20.97 -0.17
CA VAL A 624 -27.45 20.86 -1.63
C VAL A 624 -27.72 19.44 -2.09
N PHE A 625 -27.10 18.42 -1.47
CA PHE A 625 -27.31 17.01 -1.80
C PHE A 625 -27.61 16.17 -0.55
N THR A 626 -28.89 15.93 -0.27
CA THR A 626 -29.31 15.04 0.82
C THR A 626 -29.53 13.62 0.28
N LEU A 627 -28.71 12.68 0.72
CA LEU A 627 -28.75 11.27 0.34
C LEU A 627 -29.54 10.49 1.39
N ASN A 628 -30.63 9.85 0.96
CA ASN A 628 -31.46 8.95 1.77
C ASN A 628 -32.03 9.60 3.05
N ALA A 629 -32.55 10.84 2.95
CA ALA A 629 -33.06 11.66 4.07
C ALA A 629 -34.15 11.02 4.96
N LYS A 630 -34.71 9.87 4.55
CA LYS A 630 -35.71 9.08 5.30
C LYS A 630 -35.30 7.61 5.46
N GLY A 631 -34.00 7.33 5.35
CA GLY A 631 -33.41 6.01 5.56
C GLY A 631 -33.66 5.48 6.97
N THR A 632 -33.59 4.15 7.10
CA THR A 632 -33.70 3.47 8.40
C THR A 632 -32.74 2.28 8.41
N SER A 633 -32.36 1.81 9.60
CA SER A 633 -31.46 0.65 9.75
C SER A 633 -32.05 -0.66 9.21
N ALA A 634 -33.38 -0.74 9.03
CA ALA A 634 -34.05 -1.88 8.41
C ALA A 634 -33.96 -1.87 6.87
N SER A 635 -33.69 -0.72 6.25
CA SER A 635 -33.62 -0.52 4.80
C SER A 635 -32.57 0.56 4.45
N PRO A 636 -31.26 0.25 4.53
CA PRO A 636 -30.19 1.16 4.12
C PRO A 636 -30.15 1.35 2.60
N MET A 637 -29.52 2.44 2.15
CA MET A 637 -29.25 2.70 0.74
C MET A 637 -27.87 2.19 0.34
N THR A 638 -27.80 1.05 -0.33
CA THR A 638 -26.53 0.41 -0.69
C THR A 638 -26.01 0.83 -2.09
N GLY A 639 -24.72 1.16 -2.20
CA GLY A 639 -24.03 1.29 -3.49
C GLY A 639 -24.13 2.67 -4.16
N MET A 640 -24.10 3.75 -3.39
CA MET A 640 -24.01 5.12 -3.92
C MET A 640 -22.55 5.48 -4.26
N THR A 641 -22.30 6.07 -5.43
CA THR A 641 -20.95 6.52 -5.85
C THR A 641 -20.99 7.94 -6.39
N ILE A 642 -20.00 8.77 -6.02
CA ILE A 642 -19.82 10.14 -6.52
C ILE A 642 -18.35 10.34 -6.91
N THR A 643 -18.06 10.66 -8.17
CA THR A 643 -16.66 10.79 -8.62
C THR A 643 -16.44 11.83 -9.73
N GLY A 644 -15.28 12.50 -9.73
CA GLY A 644 -14.88 13.41 -10.80
C GLY A 644 -15.72 14.69 -10.94
N ILE A 645 -16.31 15.16 -9.84
CA ILE A 645 -17.15 16.37 -9.78
C ILE A 645 -16.46 17.40 -8.87
N VAL A 646 -16.54 18.68 -9.24
CA VAL A 646 -16.17 19.80 -8.38
C VAL A 646 -17.44 20.43 -7.79
N PHE A 647 -17.53 20.56 -6.48
CA PHE A 647 -18.60 21.28 -5.77
C PHE A 647 -18.04 22.63 -5.30
N GLU A 648 -18.50 23.72 -5.91
CA GLU A 648 -18.15 25.09 -5.52
C GLU A 648 -19.29 25.65 -4.66
N GLY A 649 -19.04 25.87 -3.36
CA GLY A 649 -20.08 26.19 -2.38
C GLY A 649 -20.32 27.68 -2.12
N PRO A 650 -21.36 28.01 -1.32
CA PRO A 650 -21.78 29.38 -1.03
C PRO A 650 -20.87 30.14 -0.05
N GLY A 651 -19.84 29.50 0.52
CA GLY A 651 -18.87 30.09 1.45
C GLY A 651 -19.39 30.48 2.84
N ILE A 652 -20.66 30.85 2.95
CA ILE A 652 -21.34 31.21 4.20
C ILE A 652 -21.71 29.99 5.03
N GLU A 653 -21.64 30.11 6.37
CA GLU A 653 -22.16 29.09 7.29
C GLU A 653 -23.68 28.97 7.22
N THR A 654 -24.17 28.09 6.34
CA THR A 654 -25.44 27.39 6.52
C THR A 654 -25.15 26.06 7.21
N ASP A 655 -25.75 25.75 8.37
CA ASP A 655 -26.08 24.35 8.65
C ASP A 655 -27.15 24.01 7.59
N PRO A 656 -26.73 23.32 6.52
CA PRO A 656 -26.10 22.00 6.68
C PRO A 656 -24.97 21.69 5.68
N ALA A 657 -24.62 20.42 5.57
CA ALA A 657 -23.59 19.91 4.68
C ALA A 657 -23.93 20.03 3.18
N MET A 658 -22.88 20.14 2.36
CA MET A 658 -22.95 20.07 0.89
C MET A 658 -23.47 18.71 0.43
N ILE A 659 -22.84 17.62 0.91
CA ILE A 659 -23.36 16.26 0.83
C ILE A 659 -23.71 15.78 2.23
N ASP A 660 -24.94 15.31 2.42
CA ASP A 660 -25.45 14.84 3.71
C ASP A 660 -26.05 13.44 3.56
N ALA A 661 -25.36 12.44 4.11
CA ALA A 661 -25.65 11.02 3.90
C ALA A 661 -26.22 10.36 5.15
N TYR A 662 -27.37 9.70 5.00
CA TYR A 662 -28.10 9.04 6.09
C TYR A 662 -28.35 7.55 5.79
N TYR A 663 -27.95 6.62 6.65
CA TYR A 663 -28.23 5.18 6.45
C TYR A 663 -27.77 4.64 5.09
N LEU A 664 -26.62 5.07 4.58
CA LEU A 664 -26.00 4.48 3.38
C LEU A 664 -25.14 3.26 3.73
N GLN A 665 -24.99 2.34 2.78
CA GLN A 665 -23.99 1.29 2.81
C GLN A 665 -23.17 1.29 1.51
N ASN A 666 -21.90 0.92 1.54
CA ASN A 666 -21.03 0.91 0.35
C ASN A 666 -21.07 2.26 -0.38
N PHE A 667 -20.82 3.34 0.36
CA PHE A 667 -20.82 4.71 -0.17
C PHE A 667 -19.40 5.12 -0.56
N HIS A 668 -19.19 5.45 -1.83
CA HIS A 668 -17.87 5.80 -2.38
C HIS A 668 -17.83 7.24 -2.89
N VAL A 669 -16.84 8.01 -2.42
CA VAL A 669 -16.50 9.33 -2.96
C VAL A 669 -15.04 9.32 -3.38
N SER A 670 -14.77 9.59 -4.66
CA SER A 670 -13.39 9.56 -5.19
C SER A 670 -13.13 10.62 -6.25
N TYR A 671 -11.95 11.26 -6.24
CA TYR A 671 -11.60 12.36 -7.17
C TYR A 671 -12.64 13.49 -7.20
N VAL A 672 -13.19 13.86 -6.05
CA VAL A 672 -14.09 15.01 -5.89
C VAL A 672 -13.30 16.20 -5.36
N LYS A 673 -13.62 17.43 -5.78
CA LYS A 673 -13.16 18.65 -5.09
C LYS A 673 -14.36 19.31 -4.42
N PHE A 674 -14.22 19.62 -3.14
CA PHE A 674 -15.11 20.51 -2.39
C PHE A 674 -14.37 21.82 -2.17
N HIS A 675 -14.97 22.93 -2.60
CA HIS A 675 -14.39 24.26 -2.44
C HIS A 675 -15.40 25.24 -1.84
N ASN A 676 -14.93 26.16 -1.00
CA ASN A 676 -15.74 27.24 -0.44
C ASN A 676 -17.04 26.74 0.24
N ILE A 677 -16.95 25.66 1.02
CA ILE A 677 -18.12 25.06 1.69
C ILE A 677 -18.31 25.69 3.07
N GLY A 678 -19.56 26.05 3.39
CA GLY A 678 -19.95 26.72 4.63
C GLY A 678 -19.74 25.91 5.91
N TYR A 679 -20.55 24.85 6.10
CA TYR A 679 -20.55 24.06 7.34
C TYR A 679 -19.80 22.73 7.22
N ALA A 680 -20.22 21.83 6.32
CA ALA A 680 -19.51 20.56 6.10
C ALA A 680 -19.50 20.14 4.64
N ALA A 681 -18.40 19.60 4.13
CA ALA A 681 -18.35 19.08 2.76
C ALA A 681 -19.07 17.73 2.64
N ILE A 682 -18.78 16.79 3.53
CA ILE A 682 -19.53 15.53 3.64
C ILE A 682 -19.92 15.28 5.10
N ARG A 683 -21.21 15.09 5.37
CA ARG A 683 -21.73 14.54 6.63
C ARG A 683 -22.18 13.09 6.39
N VAL A 684 -21.77 12.20 7.29
CA VAL A 684 -21.90 10.73 7.20
C VAL A 684 -22.58 10.26 8.48
N ASN A 685 -23.90 10.16 8.46
CA ASN A 685 -24.71 9.78 9.63
C ASN A 685 -25.23 8.35 9.48
N THR A 686 -24.94 7.50 10.47
CA THR A 686 -25.43 6.10 10.51
C THR A 686 -25.10 5.32 9.22
N CYS A 687 -23.95 5.58 8.60
CA CYS A 687 -23.55 4.94 7.35
C CYS A 687 -22.49 3.87 7.59
N THR A 688 -22.47 2.82 6.77
CA THR A 688 -21.48 1.73 6.88
C THR A 688 -20.74 1.47 5.58
N ASP A 689 -19.52 0.92 5.68
CA ASP A 689 -18.69 0.60 4.51
C ASP A 689 -18.48 1.84 3.60
N VAL A 690 -18.04 2.95 4.20
CA VAL A 690 -17.88 4.24 3.51
C VAL A 690 -16.42 4.46 3.16
N THR A 691 -16.13 4.77 1.89
CA THR A 691 -14.77 5.11 1.42
C THR A 691 -14.76 6.50 0.80
N ILE A 692 -13.89 7.37 1.30
CA ILE A 692 -13.67 8.73 0.80
C ILE A 692 -12.18 8.83 0.44
N GLU A 693 -11.87 8.90 -0.86
CA GLU A 693 -10.49 8.83 -1.32
C GLU A 693 -10.10 9.87 -2.36
N LYS A 694 -8.80 10.17 -2.45
CA LYS A 694 -8.18 10.91 -3.57
C LYS A 694 -8.90 12.21 -3.92
N SER A 695 -9.49 12.88 -2.92
CA SER A 695 -10.37 14.04 -3.07
C SER A 695 -9.77 15.28 -2.39
N ILE A 696 -10.19 16.47 -2.82
CA ILE A 696 -9.77 17.77 -2.28
C ILE A 696 -10.89 18.36 -1.42
N PHE A 697 -10.53 18.91 -0.27
CA PHE A 697 -11.36 19.71 0.61
C PHE A 697 -10.62 21.03 0.86
N ASP A 698 -11.02 22.12 0.20
CA ASP A 698 -10.25 23.38 0.10
C ASP A 698 -11.11 24.61 0.43
N ASN A 699 -10.76 25.39 1.45
CA ASN A 699 -11.63 26.46 1.97
C ASN A 699 -13.02 25.93 2.34
N VAL A 700 -13.07 24.68 2.81
CA VAL A 700 -14.19 24.08 3.54
C VAL A 700 -14.15 24.63 4.95
N PHE A 701 -14.30 25.96 5.10
CA PHE A 701 -14.80 26.67 6.28
C PHE A 701 -14.60 28.23 6.28
N GLN A 702 -15.42 29.02 7.03
CA GLN A 702 -15.28 30.51 7.11
C GLN A 702 -15.31 31.24 8.50
N SER A 703 -16.17 30.95 9.50
CA SER A 703 -16.47 31.90 10.63
C SER A 703 -16.60 31.39 12.10
N GLY A 704 -16.05 30.23 12.46
CA GLY A 704 -16.44 29.42 13.63
C GLY A 704 -16.35 27.87 13.47
N LEU A 705 -17.38 27.21 12.91
CA LEU A 705 -17.79 25.83 13.23
C LEU A 705 -17.44 24.62 12.30
N GLY A 706 -16.87 24.74 11.10
CA GLY A 706 -17.06 23.70 10.05
C GLY A 706 -16.03 22.57 9.83
N TYR A 707 -16.43 21.57 9.02
CA TYR A 707 -15.82 20.24 8.91
C TYR A 707 -15.54 19.78 7.47
N GLY A 708 -14.41 19.10 7.22
CA GLY A 708 -14.17 18.39 5.95
C GLY A 708 -15.11 17.18 5.80
N VAL A 709 -14.85 16.13 6.58
CA VAL A 709 -15.76 14.98 6.76
C VAL A 709 -16.24 14.94 8.22
N SER A 710 -17.55 14.87 8.41
CA SER A 710 -18.19 14.71 9.72
C SER A 710 -18.88 13.34 9.81
N ILE A 711 -18.38 12.45 10.67
CA ILE A 711 -18.92 11.10 10.86
C ILE A 711 -19.74 11.07 12.16
N THR A 712 -21.02 10.70 12.09
CA THR A 712 -21.90 10.72 13.27
C THR A 712 -22.72 9.45 13.46
N ASP A 713 -23.16 9.28 14.71
CA ASP A 713 -24.13 8.28 15.16
C ASP A 713 -23.63 6.84 14.89
N ARG A 714 -24.48 5.96 14.33
CA ARG A 714 -24.21 4.53 14.11
C ARG A 714 -23.32 4.24 12.90
N SER A 715 -22.30 5.06 12.67
CA SER A 715 -21.40 4.90 11.54
C SER A 715 -20.27 3.91 11.86
N ASP A 716 -19.98 2.97 10.96
CA ASP A 716 -18.97 1.91 11.16
C ASP A 716 -18.25 1.56 9.84
N ARG A 717 -16.97 1.18 9.94
CA ARG A 717 -16.10 0.83 8.80
C ARG A 717 -16.00 1.99 7.81
N ILE A 718 -15.49 3.12 8.30
CA ILE A 718 -15.28 4.35 7.53
C ILE A 718 -13.79 4.46 7.19
N TYR A 719 -13.46 4.62 5.91
CA TYR A 719 -12.09 4.71 5.42
C TYR A 719 -11.88 6.01 4.63
N ILE A 720 -10.93 6.82 5.08
CA ILE A 720 -10.60 8.13 4.50
C ILE A 720 -9.12 8.11 4.13
N HIS A 721 -8.78 8.09 2.84
CA HIS A 721 -7.38 7.95 2.42
C HIS A 721 -6.96 8.72 1.16
N ASP A 722 -5.67 9.06 1.08
CA ASP A 722 -5.06 9.79 -0.05
C ASP A 722 -5.72 11.16 -0.37
N ASN A 723 -6.47 11.76 0.56
CA ASN A 723 -7.15 13.05 0.35
C ASN A 723 -6.27 14.26 0.71
N PHE A 724 -6.66 15.44 0.21
CA PHE A 724 -6.02 16.71 0.53
C PHE A 724 -7.03 17.66 1.21
N PHE A 725 -6.90 17.82 2.52
CA PHE A 725 -7.65 18.77 3.33
C PHE A 725 -6.80 20.03 3.53
N VAL A 726 -7.10 21.11 2.82
CA VAL A 726 -6.25 22.30 2.72
C VAL A 726 -7.07 23.57 2.98
N THR A 727 -6.36 24.67 3.29
CA THR A 727 -6.94 26.02 3.39
C THR A 727 -8.15 26.12 4.34
N LYS A 728 -7.94 26.44 5.63
CA LYS A 728 -9.01 26.80 6.58
C LYS A 728 -10.14 25.76 6.73
N GLY A 729 -9.94 24.77 7.59
CA GLY A 729 -11.03 23.99 8.19
C GLY A 729 -11.00 24.13 9.72
N ARG A 730 -12.11 23.92 10.45
CA ARG A 730 -12.04 23.80 11.92
C ARG A 730 -11.41 22.45 12.28
N HIS A 731 -12.07 21.38 11.86
CA HIS A 731 -11.53 20.03 11.80
C HIS A 731 -11.64 19.47 10.38
N SER A 732 -10.67 18.70 9.93
CA SER A 732 -10.71 18.13 8.57
C SER A 732 -11.43 16.78 8.54
N VAL A 733 -11.21 15.93 9.54
CA VAL A 733 -12.02 14.73 9.81
C VAL A 733 -12.46 14.80 11.27
N THR A 734 -13.76 14.78 11.53
CA THR A 734 -14.33 14.70 12.89
C THR A 734 -15.23 13.47 13.04
N THR A 735 -15.38 13.01 14.28
CA THR A 735 -16.38 12.00 14.66
C THR A 735 -17.19 12.46 15.87
N GLY A 736 -18.44 12.02 15.99
CA GLY A 736 -19.30 12.35 17.14
C GLY A 736 -20.69 11.73 17.11
N THR A 737 -21.63 12.34 17.83
CA THR A 737 -23.07 12.00 17.79
C THR A 737 -23.91 13.26 17.68
N SER A 738 -25.04 13.14 16.97
CA SER A 738 -26.14 14.11 16.96
C SER A 738 -27.31 13.69 17.88
N GLN A 739 -27.27 12.47 18.42
CA GLN A 739 -28.29 11.87 19.27
C GLN A 739 -27.85 11.84 20.74
N THR A 740 -28.73 12.25 21.66
CA THR A 740 -28.48 12.35 23.12
C THR A 740 -28.49 11.02 23.86
N ASP A 741 -29.33 10.07 23.40
CA ASP A 741 -29.67 8.83 24.12
C ASP A 741 -29.26 7.58 23.32
N LEU A 742 -28.19 7.69 22.53
CA LEU A 742 -27.66 6.65 21.67
C LEU A 742 -26.92 5.57 22.51
N PRO A 743 -27.22 4.26 22.37
CA PRO A 743 -26.52 3.22 23.11
C PRO A 743 -25.00 3.21 22.87
N VAL A 744 -24.21 2.75 23.84
CA VAL A 744 -22.74 2.80 23.73
C VAL A 744 -22.18 1.93 22.58
N ALA A 745 -22.87 0.84 22.24
CA ALA A 745 -22.55 0.00 21.08
C ALA A 745 -22.97 0.64 19.73
N ASP A 746 -23.85 1.63 19.77
CA ASP A 746 -24.41 2.32 18.60
C ASP A 746 -23.65 3.63 18.26
N TYR A 747 -22.60 3.99 19.01
CA TYR A 747 -21.70 5.11 18.66
C TYR A 747 -20.78 4.78 17.47
N VAL A 748 -20.10 5.79 16.94
CA VAL A 748 -19.18 5.64 15.80
C VAL A 748 -18.09 4.61 16.10
N GLN A 749 -18.05 3.57 15.27
CA GLN A 749 -17.10 2.46 15.31
C GLN A 749 -16.11 2.53 14.12
N SER A 750 -14.99 1.81 14.23
CA SER A 750 -14.03 1.48 13.15
C SER A 750 -13.78 2.57 12.09
N VAL A 751 -13.01 3.61 12.46
CA VAL A 751 -12.64 4.72 11.56
C VAL A 751 -11.15 4.69 11.25
N THR A 752 -10.80 4.57 9.96
CA THR A 752 -9.42 4.56 9.47
C THR A 752 -9.15 5.80 8.63
N VAL A 753 -8.10 6.54 8.98
CA VAL A 753 -7.65 7.76 8.30
C VAL A 753 -6.18 7.57 7.91
N GLU A 754 -5.91 7.28 6.62
CA GLU A 754 -4.59 6.84 6.15
C GLU A 754 -4.03 7.68 4.98
N ASN A 755 -2.75 8.05 5.03
CA ASN A 755 -2.04 8.76 3.95
C ASN A 755 -2.63 10.10 3.46
N ASN A 756 -3.50 10.75 4.24
CA ASN A 756 -4.07 12.05 3.88
C ASN A 756 -3.10 13.21 4.15
N TYR A 757 -3.31 14.32 3.44
CA TYR A 757 -2.69 15.61 3.74
C TYR A 757 -3.67 16.54 4.43
N PHE A 758 -3.20 17.24 5.47
CA PHE A 758 -3.94 18.23 6.24
C PHE A 758 -3.11 19.52 6.31
N GLU A 759 -3.71 20.68 5.98
CA GLU A 759 -3.03 21.97 6.06
C GLU A 759 -3.96 23.11 6.55
N ASN A 760 -3.45 23.94 7.46
CA ASN A 760 -4.10 25.18 7.95
C ASN A 760 -5.44 24.96 8.68
N THR A 761 -5.52 24.02 9.63
CA THR A 761 -6.72 23.80 10.47
C THR A 761 -6.73 24.68 11.73
N THR A 762 -7.90 25.20 12.12
CA THR A 762 -8.04 26.08 13.29
C THR A 762 -8.25 25.33 14.61
N GLU A 763 -8.59 24.04 14.55
CA GLU A 763 -8.60 23.10 15.69
C GLU A 763 -7.85 21.81 15.28
N GLY A 764 -8.21 20.64 15.82
CA GLY A 764 -7.58 19.36 15.49
C GLY A 764 -7.87 18.90 14.06
N ALA A 765 -6.84 18.53 13.29
CA ALA A 765 -7.02 18.09 11.90
C ALA A 765 -7.80 16.76 11.80
N ILE A 766 -7.43 15.78 12.62
CA ILE A 766 -8.27 14.60 12.92
C ILE A 766 -8.78 14.73 14.35
N ASP A 767 -10.07 14.53 14.53
CA ASP A 767 -10.82 14.91 15.73
C ASP A 767 -11.90 13.88 16.12
N ALA A 768 -12.19 13.77 17.42
CA ALA A 768 -13.30 12.98 17.93
C ALA A 768 -13.99 13.65 19.13
N HIS A 769 -15.15 14.26 18.87
CA HIS A 769 -16.08 14.72 19.89
C HIS A 769 -16.79 13.53 20.52
N LYS A 770 -16.71 13.44 21.84
CA LYS A 770 -17.45 12.44 22.62
C LYS A 770 -18.98 12.61 22.48
N PRO A 771 -19.76 11.55 22.71
CA PRO A 771 -19.32 10.15 22.85
C PRO A 771 -19.08 9.44 21.50
N THR A 772 -17.93 8.76 21.41
CA THR A 772 -17.55 7.81 20.35
C THR A 772 -16.75 6.64 20.94
N THR A 773 -16.60 5.54 20.18
CA THR A 773 -15.95 4.31 20.67
C THR A 773 -14.78 3.82 19.81
N GLY A 774 -14.74 4.15 18.51
CA GLY A 774 -13.66 3.70 17.62
C GLY A 774 -13.71 2.19 17.35
N PRO A 775 -12.60 1.51 17.03
CA PRO A 775 -11.23 2.01 17.05
C PRO A 775 -10.96 3.06 15.97
N TYR A 776 -9.97 3.91 16.25
CA TYR A 776 -9.36 4.86 15.32
C TYR A 776 -8.02 4.31 14.85
N VAL A 777 -7.82 4.21 13.53
CA VAL A 777 -6.52 3.90 12.94
C VAL A 777 -6.07 5.11 12.13
N ILE A 778 -5.09 5.85 12.66
CA ILE A 778 -4.60 7.11 12.08
C ILE A 778 -3.16 6.88 11.65
N LYS A 779 -2.94 6.65 10.35
CA LYS A 779 -1.66 6.15 9.84
C LYS A 779 -1.10 6.94 8.67
N GLY A 780 0.20 7.26 8.71
CA GLY A 780 0.92 7.78 7.55
C GLY A 780 0.47 9.15 7.03
N ASN A 781 -0.36 9.89 7.78
CA ASN A 781 -0.87 11.18 7.37
C ASN A 781 0.20 12.28 7.51
N VAL A 782 0.06 13.35 6.74
CA VAL A 782 0.88 14.55 6.86
C VAL A 782 0.01 15.71 7.31
N MET A 783 0.40 16.41 8.38
CA MET A 783 -0.32 17.55 8.96
C MET A 783 0.62 18.75 9.03
N ASN A 784 0.22 19.90 8.47
CA ASN A 784 1.02 21.13 8.47
C ASN A 784 0.23 22.35 8.95
N ASN A 785 0.80 23.11 9.88
CA ASN A 785 0.23 24.37 10.39
C ASN A 785 -1.21 24.21 10.95
N CYS A 786 -1.47 23.08 11.62
CA CYS A 786 -2.73 22.79 12.31
C CYS A 786 -2.69 23.28 13.77
N VAL A 787 -3.83 23.52 14.42
CA VAL A 787 -3.81 23.77 15.87
C VAL A 787 -3.48 22.49 16.64
N LYS A 788 -4.04 21.34 16.28
CA LYS A 788 -3.54 20.02 16.71
C LYS A 788 -3.47 19.09 15.51
N GLY A 789 -2.52 18.15 15.49
CA GLY A 789 -2.51 17.09 14.47
C GLY A 789 -3.66 16.11 14.69
N VAL A 790 -3.70 15.52 15.89
CA VAL A 790 -4.76 14.60 16.31
C VAL A 790 -5.31 15.02 17.68
N GLU A 791 -6.63 15.03 17.83
CA GLU A 791 -7.33 15.24 19.11
C GLU A 791 -8.45 14.21 19.28
N LEU A 792 -8.34 13.28 20.23
CA LEU A 792 -9.39 12.28 20.48
C LEU A 792 -9.90 12.36 21.92
N GLY A 793 -11.14 12.80 22.11
CA GLY A 793 -11.81 12.88 23.41
C GLY A 793 -12.49 11.59 23.88
N SER A 794 -12.58 10.57 23.01
CA SER A 794 -13.07 9.22 23.33
C SER A 794 -12.60 8.18 22.30
N GLY A 795 -12.89 6.89 22.55
CA GLY A 795 -12.59 5.75 21.68
C GLY A 795 -11.11 5.39 21.52
N THR A 796 -10.81 4.10 21.28
CA THR A 796 -9.42 3.60 21.29
C THR A 796 -8.64 3.94 20.02
N ALA A 797 -7.34 4.25 20.14
CA ALA A 797 -6.54 4.84 19.07
C ALA A 797 -5.25 4.07 18.73
N GLN A 798 -4.97 3.91 17.44
CA GLN A 798 -3.69 3.47 16.88
C GLN A 798 -3.16 4.57 15.95
N ILE A 799 -2.15 5.31 16.40
CA ILE A 799 -1.62 6.50 15.74
C ILE A 799 -0.15 6.24 15.35
N SER A 800 0.15 6.06 14.07
CA SER A 800 1.49 5.68 13.62
C SER A 800 1.95 6.23 12.28
N ASP A 801 3.28 6.38 12.09
CA ASP A 801 3.90 6.89 10.84
C ASP A 801 3.41 8.31 10.41
N ASN A 802 2.71 9.05 11.27
CA ASN A 802 2.22 10.38 10.92
C ASN A 802 3.34 11.43 11.02
N VAL A 803 3.30 12.41 10.14
CA VAL A 803 4.25 13.53 10.07
C VAL A 803 3.50 14.82 10.39
N ILE A 804 3.82 15.45 11.51
CA ILE A 804 3.12 16.62 12.06
C ILE A 804 4.09 17.79 12.12
N VAL A 805 3.82 18.89 11.41
CA VAL A 805 4.78 19.97 11.14
C VAL A 805 4.17 21.35 11.43
N ASN A 806 4.87 22.21 12.16
CA ASN A 806 4.42 23.58 12.51
C ASN A 806 3.10 23.66 13.29
N CYS A 807 2.61 22.55 13.85
CA CYS A 807 1.34 22.52 14.57
C CYS A 807 1.49 23.07 16.00
N LYS A 808 0.39 23.58 16.61
CA LYS A 808 0.51 24.07 18.00
C LYS A 808 0.67 22.91 18.99
N GLY A 809 -0.10 21.84 18.83
CA GLY A 809 0.09 20.54 19.49
C GLY A 809 0.23 19.39 18.48
N GLY A 810 0.86 18.29 18.90
CA GLY A 810 1.03 17.09 18.09
C GLY A 810 -0.18 16.15 18.17
N VAL A 811 -0.11 15.19 19.09
CA VAL A 811 -1.16 14.18 19.37
C VAL A 811 -1.71 14.40 20.78
N VAL A 812 -3.02 14.58 20.89
CA VAL A 812 -3.75 14.84 22.14
C VAL A 812 -4.80 13.75 22.36
N LEU A 813 -4.64 12.97 23.43
CA LEU A 813 -5.56 11.90 23.81
C LEU A 813 -6.13 12.17 25.21
N THR A 814 -7.34 12.71 25.27
CA THR A 814 -7.97 13.11 26.53
C THR A 814 -9.06 12.13 26.99
N ASN A 815 -9.46 12.24 28.26
CA ASN A 815 -10.47 11.40 28.92
C ASN A 815 -11.53 12.24 29.66
N VAL A 816 -11.75 13.47 29.22
CA VAL A 816 -12.36 14.61 29.94
C VAL A 816 -13.69 14.32 30.70
N TYR A 817 -14.39 13.21 30.42
CA TYR A 817 -15.66 12.83 31.06
C TYR A 817 -15.85 11.31 31.29
N ALA A 818 -14.78 10.52 31.39
CA ALA A 818 -14.85 9.08 31.69
C ALA A 818 -14.05 8.74 32.97
N ASP A 819 -14.47 7.73 33.74
CA ASP A 819 -13.64 7.19 34.83
C ASP A 819 -12.43 6.46 34.22
N PRO A 820 -11.18 6.92 34.45
CA PRO A 820 -9.98 6.30 33.89
C PRO A 820 -9.83 4.82 34.27
N ASN A 821 -10.42 4.42 35.40
CA ASN A 821 -10.35 3.06 35.96
C ASN A 821 -11.37 2.10 35.35
N ASN A 822 -12.38 2.61 34.63
CA ASN A 822 -13.50 1.83 34.09
C ASN A 822 -13.47 1.74 32.55
N LEU A 823 -12.34 2.09 31.94
CA LEU A 823 -12.08 1.87 30.52
C LEU A 823 -11.73 0.39 30.26
N PRO A 824 -12.19 -0.20 29.13
CA PRO A 824 -11.86 -1.58 28.79
C PRO A 824 -10.36 -1.75 28.52
N ALA A 825 -9.81 -2.93 28.80
CA ALA A 825 -8.38 -3.27 28.73
C ALA A 825 -7.75 -3.32 27.31
N LYS A 826 -8.21 -2.47 26.39
CA LYS A 826 -7.61 -2.21 25.07
C LYS A 826 -6.42 -1.26 25.23
N VAL A 827 -5.40 -1.40 24.38
CA VAL A 827 -4.17 -0.59 24.45
C VAL A 827 -4.22 0.52 23.41
N ASP A 828 -4.14 1.78 23.84
CA ASP A 828 -3.93 2.92 22.94
C ASP A 828 -2.45 3.00 22.53
N GLN A 829 -2.18 3.44 21.30
CA GLN A 829 -0.84 3.40 20.70
C GLN A 829 -0.50 4.70 19.97
N ILE A 830 0.64 5.30 20.32
CA ILE A 830 1.27 6.41 19.61
C ILE A 830 2.69 5.95 19.24
N VAL A 831 2.90 5.53 17.98
CA VAL A 831 4.08 4.75 17.57
C VAL A 831 4.76 5.31 16.32
N ASP A 832 6.07 5.55 16.37
CA ASP A 832 6.91 5.93 15.23
C ASP A 832 6.45 7.21 14.47
N ASN A 833 5.79 8.15 15.16
CA ASN A 833 5.35 9.42 14.56
C ASN A 833 6.47 10.48 14.58
N THR A 834 6.54 11.33 13.56
CA THR A 834 7.52 12.42 13.43
C THR A 834 6.85 13.79 13.62
N MET A 835 7.28 14.53 14.64
CA MET A 835 6.73 15.83 15.04
C MET A 835 7.81 16.92 14.95
N ILE A 836 7.53 17.99 14.21
CA ILE A 836 8.50 19.01 13.81
C ILE A 836 7.95 20.40 14.11
N ASN A 837 8.71 21.20 14.87
CA ASN A 837 8.39 22.59 15.17
C ASN A 837 7.04 22.76 15.91
N ILE A 838 6.79 21.92 16.92
CA ILE A 838 5.57 21.97 17.73
C ILE A 838 5.68 23.07 18.81
N LEU A 839 4.61 23.84 19.02
CA LEU A 839 4.62 25.00 19.92
C LEU A 839 4.48 24.64 21.41
N TYR A 840 3.54 23.75 21.72
CA TYR A 840 3.19 23.31 23.05
C TYR A 840 3.57 21.82 23.20
N GLU A 841 2.61 20.94 23.52
CA GLU A 841 2.85 19.52 23.73
C GLU A 841 2.97 18.74 22.42
N ALA A 842 3.98 17.86 22.31
CA ALA A 842 4.07 16.93 21.18
C ALA A 842 3.11 15.75 21.37
N ILE A 843 3.13 15.17 22.57
CA ILE A 843 2.19 14.13 23.01
C ILE A 843 1.60 14.57 24.34
N ASP A 844 0.28 14.64 24.40
CA ASP A 844 -0.51 14.98 25.59
C ASP A 844 -1.56 13.88 25.85
N VAL A 845 -1.57 13.32 27.06
CA VAL A 845 -2.31 12.08 27.36
C VAL A 845 -2.91 12.07 28.77
N ASP A 846 -4.22 11.83 28.81
CA ASP A 846 -5.05 11.64 30.02
C ASP A 846 -5.60 10.19 30.10
N ARG A 847 -5.01 9.26 29.33
CA ARG A 847 -5.56 7.91 29.09
C ARG A 847 -4.80 6.78 29.77
N THR A 848 -5.56 5.78 30.24
CA THR A 848 -5.01 4.56 30.84
C THR A 848 -4.65 3.52 29.77
N ASN A 849 -3.67 2.66 30.06
CA ASN A 849 -3.23 1.55 29.20
C ASN A 849 -2.70 1.98 27.82
N ILE A 850 -1.67 2.83 27.80
CA ILE A 850 -1.09 3.41 26.57
C ILE A 850 0.37 2.96 26.32
N LEU A 851 0.71 2.79 25.04
CA LEU A 851 2.06 2.63 24.51
C LEU A 851 2.48 3.88 23.71
N ILE A 852 3.58 4.51 24.10
CA ILE A 852 4.21 5.65 23.42
C ILE A 852 5.61 5.21 22.98
N GLN A 853 5.81 4.86 21.72
CA GLN A 853 7.05 4.20 21.27
C GLN A 853 7.66 4.84 20.01
N GLY A 854 8.99 5.01 20.00
CA GLY A 854 9.77 5.36 18.80
C GLY A 854 9.49 6.75 18.18
N ASN A 855 8.65 7.58 18.80
CA ASN A 855 8.28 8.88 18.25
C ASN A 855 9.46 9.86 18.31
N VAL A 856 9.56 10.72 17.30
CA VAL A 856 10.59 11.76 17.20
C VAL A 856 9.92 13.12 17.26
N ALA A 857 10.26 13.97 18.23
CA ALA A 857 9.62 15.27 18.40
C ALA A 857 10.61 16.43 18.56
N LYS A 858 10.37 17.53 17.86
CA LYS A 858 11.12 18.79 17.95
C LYS A 858 10.21 19.96 18.33
N GLY A 859 10.42 20.53 19.51
CA GLY A 859 9.71 21.73 19.95
C GLY A 859 10.25 23.01 19.31
N THR A 860 9.49 24.09 19.38
CA THR A 860 9.91 25.45 18.98
C THR A 860 11.01 26.06 19.85
N GLY A 861 11.31 25.47 21.02
CA GLY A 861 12.17 26.06 22.05
C GLY A 861 11.51 27.11 22.94
N ASN A 862 10.27 27.53 22.65
CA ASN A 862 9.59 28.64 23.33
C ASN A 862 8.67 28.22 24.51
N GLY A 863 8.65 26.94 24.87
CA GLY A 863 7.79 26.41 25.93
C GLY A 863 7.56 24.90 25.79
N GLY A 864 6.39 24.46 26.25
CA GLY A 864 5.85 23.12 26.02
C GLY A 864 6.57 21.97 26.75
N THR A 865 5.86 20.84 26.82
CA THR A 865 6.40 19.55 27.25
C THR A 865 6.39 18.56 26.10
N GLY A 866 7.50 17.87 25.83
CA GLY A 866 7.56 16.91 24.73
C GLY A 866 6.59 15.74 24.87
N ILE A 867 6.56 15.08 26.03
CA ILE A 867 5.53 14.11 26.42
C ILE A 867 4.94 14.53 27.78
N TYR A 868 3.67 14.92 27.79
CA TYR A 868 2.92 15.31 28.98
C TYR A 868 1.86 14.26 29.34
N LEU A 869 1.76 13.93 30.63
CA LEU A 869 0.69 13.09 31.19
C LEU A 869 -0.15 13.92 32.18
N GLU A 870 -1.42 14.10 31.84
CA GLU A 870 -2.45 14.81 32.60
C GLU A 870 -2.74 14.14 33.96
N PRO A 871 -3.24 14.86 34.98
CA PRO A 871 -3.21 14.41 36.38
C PRO A 871 -3.97 13.11 36.71
N TYR A 872 -4.85 12.61 35.84
CA TYR A 872 -5.49 11.30 35.99
C TYR A 872 -4.63 10.15 35.42
N VAL A 873 -3.32 10.20 35.71
CA VAL A 873 -2.27 9.46 34.99
C VAL A 873 -2.50 7.92 34.97
N PRO A 874 -2.26 7.24 33.83
CA PRO A 874 -2.38 5.80 33.62
C PRO A 874 -2.07 4.81 34.76
N ASN A 875 -3.02 3.88 34.97
CA ASN A 875 -2.81 2.61 35.67
C ASN A 875 -1.80 1.66 34.96
N VAL A 876 -1.49 1.90 33.67
CA VAL A 876 -0.35 1.33 32.92
C VAL A 876 0.04 2.32 31.82
N CYS A 877 1.32 2.69 31.72
CA CYS A 877 1.87 3.46 30.60
C CYS A 877 3.28 2.98 30.26
N ASN A 878 3.56 2.74 28.98
CA ASN A 878 4.88 2.32 28.50
C ASN A 878 5.43 3.32 27.48
N ILE A 879 6.50 4.00 27.84
CA ILE A 879 7.17 5.05 27.05
C ILE A 879 8.56 4.52 26.65
N ASN A 880 8.76 4.15 25.39
CA ASN A 880 9.94 3.39 24.97
C ASN A 880 10.62 3.96 23.70
N GLY A 881 11.91 4.30 23.79
CA GLY A 881 12.73 4.61 22.61
C GLY A 881 12.38 5.90 21.87
N ASN A 882 11.69 6.85 22.52
CA ASN A 882 11.31 8.13 21.90
C ASN A 882 12.49 9.12 21.94
N VAL A 883 12.61 10.00 20.92
CA VAL A 883 13.66 11.03 20.85
C VAL A 883 13.02 12.42 20.79
N ILE A 884 13.20 13.20 21.85
CA ILE A 884 12.40 14.38 22.16
C ILE A 884 13.34 15.55 22.49
N GLU A 885 13.38 16.58 21.65
CA GLU A 885 14.25 17.75 21.84
C GLU A 885 13.57 19.11 21.64
N SER A 886 14.21 20.16 22.14
CA SER A 886 13.79 21.57 22.01
C SER A 886 12.45 21.92 22.67
N TYR A 887 12.10 21.21 23.75
CA TYR A 887 11.02 21.57 24.67
C TYR A 887 11.58 22.13 25.99
N ALA A 888 10.76 22.88 26.72
CA ALA A 888 11.11 23.32 28.08
C ALA A 888 11.21 22.13 29.06
N ARG A 889 10.42 21.07 28.82
CA ARG A 889 10.47 19.79 29.53
C ARG A 889 10.43 18.65 28.51
N GLY A 890 11.34 17.68 28.59
CA GLY A 890 11.31 16.51 27.69
C GLY A 890 10.13 15.57 28.02
N PHE A 891 9.86 15.38 29.32
CA PHE A 891 8.74 14.64 29.86
C PHE A 891 8.21 15.31 31.12
N GLN A 892 6.91 15.20 31.40
CA GLN A 892 6.28 15.54 32.66
C GLN A 892 5.06 14.64 32.88
N ALA A 893 4.89 14.13 34.11
CA ALA A 893 3.63 13.56 34.57
C ALA A 893 3.12 14.39 35.77
N SER A 894 1.84 14.78 35.74
CA SER A 894 1.22 15.56 36.82
C SER A 894 0.92 14.73 38.08
N ALA A 895 0.82 13.40 37.96
CA ALA A 895 0.78 12.45 39.08
C ALA A 895 1.72 11.25 38.82
N PRO A 896 2.98 11.28 39.32
CA PRO A 896 3.92 10.16 39.13
C PRO A 896 3.46 8.87 39.82
N SER A 897 3.56 7.75 39.11
CA SER A 897 3.16 6.41 39.57
C SER A 897 4.19 5.35 39.14
N SER A 898 4.30 4.25 39.91
CA SER A 898 5.09 3.07 39.55
C SER A 898 4.56 2.29 38.34
N THR A 899 3.40 2.67 37.83
CA THR A 899 2.76 2.14 36.62
C THR A 899 3.25 2.78 35.31
N ILE A 900 4.11 3.81 35.42
CA ILE A 900 4.72 4.51 34.28
C ILE A 900 6.12 3.94 34.05
N SER A 901 6.32 3.31 32.90
CA SER A 901 7.61 2.79 32.46
C SER A 901 8.24 3.77 31.46
N LEU A 902 9.43 4.29 31.76
CA LEU A 902 10.29 4.98 30.79
C LEU A 902 11.50 4.08 30.51
N VAL A 903 11.77 3.82 29.23
CA VAL A 903 12.87 2.95 28.77
C VAL A 903 13.52 3.53 27.51
N ASN A 904 14.84 3.67 27.50
CA ASN A 904 15.63 4.09 26.34
C ASN A 904 15.20 5.44 25.72
N ASN A 905 14.63 6.37 26.50
CA ASN A 905 14.16 7.64 25.96
C ASN A 905 15.25 8.71 25.97
N PHE A 906 15.38 9.45 24.86
CA PHE A 906 16.35 10.54 24.71
C PHE A 906 15.65 11.87 24.83
N LEU A 907 15.56 12.35 26.08
CA LEU A 907 14.86 13.57 26.45
C LEU A 907 15.87 14.71 26.64
N LYS A 908 15.72 15.77 25.84
CA LYS A 908 16.68 16.88 25.74
C LYS A 908 16.00 18.24 25.92
N SER A 909 16.04 18.73 27.16
CA SER A 909 15.68 20.10 27.52
C SER A 909 16.95 20.97 27.63
N SER A 910 17.00 22.06 26.87
CA SER A 910 17.77 23.30 27.14
C SER A 910 19.23 23.21 27.66
N GLY A 911 19.97 22.14 27.40
CA GLY A 911 21.42 22.09 27.64
C GLY A 911 22.03 20.70 27.86
N SER A 912 21.24 19.70 28.26
CA SER A 912 21.73 18.33 28.48
C SER A 912 20.71 17.27 28.07
N TYR A 913 21.20 16.05 27.85
CA TYR A 913 20.36 14.86 27.75
C TYR A 913 20.11 14.33 29.16
N GLN A 914 18.86 13.96 29.46
CA GLN A 914 18.54 13.06 30.55
C GLN A 914 18.06 11.74 29.94
N THR A 915 18.87 10.70 30.07
CA THR A 915 18.52 9.32 29.72
C THR A 915 17.69 8.71 30.85
N PHE A 916 16.51 8.20 30.50
CA PHE A 916 15.63 7.43 31.37
C PHE A 916 15.32 6.08 30.71
#